data_AF-A0A924VNZ4-F1
#
_entry.id   AF-A0A924VNZ4-F1
#
_cell.length_a   1.000
_cell.length_b   1.000
_cell.length_c   1.000
_cell.angle_alpha   90.00
_cell.angle_beta   90.00
_cell.angle_gamma   90.00
#
_symmetry.space_group_name_H-M   'P 1'
#
loop_
_entity.id
_entity.type
_entity.pdbx_description
1 polymer ?
#
loop_
_entity_poly.entity_id
_entity_poly.type
_entity_poly.pdbx_seq_one_letter_code
_entity_poly.pdbx_strand_id
1 'polypeptide(L)'
;MIRKRANNLKGFAFQMPSFHQIAGLAVFSVALCAVALTSVAMADGIGGGGSGGGGGGHQTIYGWGWRLYTIAGSGPNDGFRNGTSWSTVRNACQGSSAQIAVFVINDSNRPATQMGYDYHQWWYEPSPYGTYLGRYSGYKGNSGSPWMNMTAAEKGFNALSPAIRSGYDFGRNVSWYCYGTLPQWTTSGTSSVNASIVSPGTRVTWTHRAKNDGPVKTNKAIRASVIRTGFGPASYAATGSSAGVAVGGTVASASKIYTTTLADGGNTLCENLRWSPNSFSSAAAENSLPKCVKVRYSGNVSQQLLFDPADAVVDDSTQIDMKFDASNTTGDPQAVNFDGYVWYDRNYDGVFNAGETKIFTKGGTGVLPRSPTTTNVTNYTETVDLAKGGRICGFWNVSATSPLVTNLDGPDVRCTYIGFTPKLQAWGSDIRVGSSLLQGNNVASLMKAHASTIKSGASTTYTGTWSEYGLFAPYDPDVSTPASSIIDVASSAWPADGSPSATPNQVNWSNLTFGNKFSITGNPVTASCLYGCFASPDDMGSLPNVEKYLSQHGLAGSPKVTVIAAGAGPYNINSDIASDGSGVPRIIIADNIIIRETVTNIDAWLIARNSINTCSKPAGPIDLKLGECKQTLRVNGPIIAKTFIARRLGDVQADKKSVGEVVNLRGDEYIWAYKTTHNGTAYKTTGVKELPPRY
;
A
#
# COMPACT_ATOMS: atom_id res chain seq x y z
N MET A 1 14.57 39.98 45.47
CA MET A 1 15.28 39.57 46.71
C MET A 1 15.30 38.04 46.73
N ILE A 2 16.45 37.36 47.00
CA ILE A 2 16.64 35.87 46.94
C ILE A 2 16.47 35.30 45.50
N ARG A 3 17.43 34.69 44.77
CA ARG A 3 18.80 34.16 44.96
C ARG A 3 18.96 32.76 45.61
N LYS A 4 19.14 31.70 44.80
CA LYS A 4 20.29 30.75 44.87
C LYS A 4 20.31 29.64 43.79
N ARG A 5 21.48 29.54 43.12
CA ARG A 5 22.32 28.37 42.72
C ARG A 5 21.69 27.21 41.89
N ALA A 6 22.25 26.71 40.77
CA ALA A 6 23.61 26.55 40.21
C ALA A 6 24.28 25.18 40.46
N ASN A 7 24.65 24.49 39.36
CA ASN A 7 25.84 23.63 39.11
C ASN A 7 25.72 23.08 37.65
N ASN A 8 26.61 23.33 36.69
CA ASN A 8 28.03 22.97 36.51
C ASN A 8 28.27 21.57 35.90
N LEU A 9 28.84 21.53 34.68
CA LEU A 9 29.82 20.59 34.10
C LEU A 9 30.02 20.96 32.60
N LYS A 10 31.03 21.75 32.25
CA LYS A 10 32.36 21.32 31.76
C LYS A 10 32.36 20.38 30.54
N GLY A 11 32.37 21.01 29.36
CA GLY A 11 33.27 20.82 28.21
C GLY A 11 33.87 19.44 27.88
N PHE A 12 33.70 19.06 26.61
CA PHE A 12 34.68 18.30 25.85
C PHE A 12 34.78 18.91 24.44
N ALA A 13 36.00 19.28 24.03
CA ALA A 13 36.32 19.60 22.64
C ALA A 13 36.95 18.37 22.00
N PHE A 14 36.66 18.09 20.72
CA PHE A 14 37.45 17.15 19.93
C PHE A 14 37.58 17.61 18.49
N GLN A 15 38.76 17.35 17.91
CA GLN A 15 39.21 17.92 16.64
C GLN A 15 38.49 17.32 15.43
N MET A 16 38.27 18.14 14.41
CA MET A 16 38.10 17.65 13.03
C MET A 16 39.44 17.18 12.48
N PRO A 17 39.47 16.08 11.71
CA PRO A 17 40.42 15.90 10.63
C PRO A 17 39.73 16.13 9.28
N SER A 18 40.15 17.17 8.58
CA SER A 18 39.91 17.29 7.14
C SER A 18 40.75 16.25 6.39
N PHE A 19 40.14 15.43 5.54
CA PHE A 19 40.87 14.69 4.51
C PHE A 19 40.16 14.76 3.16
N HIS A 20 40.97 14.85 2.11
CA HIS A 20 40.58 15.04 0.72
C HIS A 20 40.76 13.73 -0.07
N GLN A 21 40.05 13.65 -1.20
CA GLN A 21 40.28 12.79 -2.38
C GLN A 21 39.67 11.37 -2.48
N ILE A 22 39.50 11.01 -3.76
CA ILE A 22 39.29 9.68 -4.39
C ILE A 22 37.91 9.02 -4.22
N ALA A 23 36.91 9.60 -4.90
CA ALA A 23 35.72 8.85 -5.34
C ALA A 23 36.08 7.97 -6.55
N GLY A 24 36.69 6.80 -6.29
CA GLY A 24 36.95 5.78 -7.31
C GLY A 24 35.67 5.02 -7.67
N LEU A 25 35.30 5.02 -8.95
CA LEU A 25 34.11 4.34 -9.46
C LEU A 25 34.34 2.82 -9.52
N ALA A 26 34.02 2.10 -8.43
CA ALA A 26 34.17 0.65 -8.35
C ALA A 26 33.01 -0.07 -9.09
N VAL A 27 33.12 -0.19 -10.41
CA VAL A 27 32.29 -1.10 -11.21
C VAL A 27 32.58 -2.54 -10.75
N PHE A 28 31.60 -3.19 -10.15
CA PHE A 28 31.67 -4.61 -9.81
C PHE A 28 31.52 -5.47 -11.08
N SER A 29 32.55 -5.44 -11.92
CA SER A 29 32.71 -6.37 -13.03
C SER A 29 32.80 -7.78 -12.44
N VAL A 30 31.78 -8.59 -12.70
CA VAL A 30 31.80 -10.03 -12.38
C VAL A 30 32.93 -10.66 -13.17
N ALA A 31 34.08 -10.84 -12.51
CA ALA A 31 35.19 -11.57 -13.07
C ALA A 31 34.72 -13.00 -13.32
N LEU A 32 34.47 -13.31 -14.60
CA LEU A 32 34.16 -14.64 -15.06
C LEU A 32 35.42 -15.48 -14.84
N CYS A 33 35.53 -16.07 -13.65
CA CYS A 33 36.62 -16.96 -13.30
C CYS A 33 36.42 -18.26 -14.10
N ALA A 34 36.86 -18.22 -15.35
CA ALA A 34 37.06 -19.39 -16.16
C ALA A 34 38.13 -20.22 -15.46
N VAL A 35 37.67 -21.11 -14.57
CA VAL A 35 38.48 -22.22 -14.08
C VAL A 35 38.88 -22.98 -15.33
N ALA A 36 40.11 -22.75 -15.78
CA ALA A 36 40.74 -23.59 -16.76
C ALA A 36 40.78 -24.98 -16.14
N LEU A 37 39.81 -25.81 -16.53
CA LEU A 37 39.86 -27.24 -16.32
C LEU A 37 41.12 -27.70 -17.04
N THR A 38 42.22 -27.79 -16.29
CA THR A 38 43.40 -28.52 -16.71
C THR A 38 42.91 -29.94 -16.95
N SER A 39 42.73 -30.27 -18.23
CA SER A 39 42.37 -31.61 -18.66
C SER A 39 43.50 -32.52 -18.20
N VAL A 40 43.31 -33.17 -17.05
CA VAL A 40 44.20 -34.22 -16.58
C VAL A 40 44.18 -35.25 -17.70
N ALA A 41 45.30 -35.35 -18.43
CA ALA A 41 45.37 -36.19 -19.62
C ALA A 41 44.92 -37.59 -19.22
N MET A 42 43.89 -38.12 -19.90
CA MET A 42 43.40 -39.46 -19.58
C MET A 42 44.58 -40.43 -19.77
N ALA A 43 44.91 -41.16 -18.71
CA ALA A 43 46.02 -42.10 -18.69
C ALA A 43 45.65 -43.38 -19.47
N ASP A 44 45.26 -43.24 -20.73
CA ASP A 44 45.12 -44.34 -21.68
C ASP A 44 46.36 -44.29 -22.59
N GLY A 45 47.33 -45.14 -22.27
CA GLY A 45 48.55 -45.30 -23.02
C GLY A 45 48.42 -46.23 -24.23
N ILE A 46 49.08 -45.82 -25.29
CA ILE A 46 49.48 -46.64 -26.43
C ILE A 46 50.92 -46.26 -26.79
N GLY A 47 51.70 -47.22 -27.30
CA GLY A 47 53.06 -46.91 -27.70
C GLY A 47 53.62 -47.87 -28.75
N GLY A 48 54.53 -47.30 -29.55
CA GLY A 48 55.38 -48.07 -30.43
C GLY A 48 56.48 -48.78 -29.64
N GLY A 49 57.06 -49.80 -30.26
CA GLY A 49 58.09 -50.67 -29.70
C GLY A 49 59.37 -50.68 -30.54
N GLY A 50 59.36 -50.08 -31.73
CA GLY A 50 60.49 -49.98 -32.65
C GLY A 50 60.41 -51.01 -33.78
N SER A 51 60.49 -50.51 -35.02
CA SER A 51 60.53 -51.32 -36.25
C SER A 51 61.89 -52.04 -36.42
N GLY A 52 61.88 -53.18 -37.13
CA GLY A 52 63.04 -54.05 -37.21
C GLY A 52 63.95 -53.86 -38.41
N GLY A 53 65.14 -53.29 -38.21
CA GLY A 53 66.25 -53.33 -39.16
C GLY A 53 67.60 -53.57 -38.46
N GLY A 54 68.38 -54.55 -38.96
CA GLY A 54 69.82 -54.72 -38.69
C GLY A 54 70.29 -55.02 -37.25
N GLY A 55 70.64 -56.29 -36.97
CA GLY A 55 71.57 -56.67 -35.88
C GLY A 55 70.99 -56.78 -34.46
N GLY A 56 71.09 -57.97 -33.85
CA GLY A 56 71.01 -58.15 -32.39
C GLY A 56 69.63 -58.29 -31.72
N GLY A 57 68.54 -58.47 -32.48
CA GLY A 57 67.18 -58.63 -31.93
C GLY A 57 66.79 -60.07 -31.55
N HIS A 58 65.73 -60.22 -30.76
CA HIS A 58 65.07 -61.50 -30.47
C HIS A 58 64.54 -62.13 -31.78
N GLN A 59 64.54 -63.46 -31.88
CA GLN A 59 64.21 -64.18 -33.13
C GLN A 59 62.96 -65.05 -33.03
N THR A 60 62.20 -65.12 -34.11
CA THR A 60 60.84 -65.68 -34.18
C THR A 60 60.70 -67.20 -33.95
N ILE A 61 61.80 -67.93 -33.79
CA ILE A 61 61.79 -69.41 -33.72
C ILE A 61 61.13 -70.00 -32.45
N TYR A 62 61.11 -69.29 -31.31
CA TYR A 62 60.48 -69.79 -30.06
C TYR A 62 59.09 -69.23 -29.76
N GLY A 63 58.67 -68.19 -30.45
CA GLY A 63 57.37 -67.57 -30.19
C GLY A 63 57.33 -66.08 -30.43
N TRP A 64 56.20 -65.61 -30.93
CA TRP A 64 55.78 -64.21 -30.99
C TRP A 64 54.25 -64.13 -30.94
N GLY A 65 53.73 -62.98 -30.52
CA GLY A 65 52.29 -62.73 -30.50
C GLY A 65 51.89 -61.70 -29.45
N TRP A 66 50.60 -61.39 -29.41
CA TRP A 66 50.02 -60.54 -28.39
C TRP A 66 49.87 -61.31 -27.07
N ARG A 67 50.36 -60.72 -25.98
CA ARG A 67 50.32 -61.24 -24.62
C ARG A 67 49.74 -60.20 -23.66
N LEU A 68 48.87 -60.64 -22.76
CA LEU A 68 48.34 -59.82 -21.67
C LEU A 68 49.27 -59.85 -20.46
N TYR A 69 49.57 -58.67 -19.95
CA TYR A 69 50.29 -58.44 -18.70
C TYR A 69 49.37 -57.71 -17.71
N THR A 70 49.45 -58.03 -16.43
CA THR A 70 48.77 -57.25 -15.38
C THR A 70 49.59 -55.99 -15.06
N ILE A 71 48.93 -54.88 -14.76
CA ILE A 71 49.64 -53.62 -14.41
C ILE A 71 50.57 -53.81 -13.21
N ALA A 72 50.15 -54.58 -12.21
CA ALA A 72 50.96 -54.92 -11.04
C ALA A 72 52.12 -55.90 -11.33
N GLY A 73 52.10 -56.61 -12.47
CA GLY A 73 53.10 -57.61 -12.83
C GLY A 73 54.40 -57.04 -13.39
N SER A 74 55.39 -57.91 -13.59
CA SER A 74 56.53 -57.67 -14.48
C SER A 74 56.08 -57.79 -15.94
N GLY A 75 56.60 -56.91 -16.79
CA GLY A 75 56.31 -56.87 -18.22
C GLY A 75 57.13 -57.88 -19.03
N PRO A 76 57.36 -57.60 -20.32
CA PRO A 76 58.40 -58.28 -21.08
C PRO A 76 59.75 -58.11 -20.36
N ASN A 77 60.45 -59.23 -20.11
CA ASN A 77 61.65 -59.25 -19.27
C ASN A 77 62.79 -58.36 -19.82
N ASP A 78 62.86 -58.22 -21.14
CA ASP A 78 63.89 -57.45 -21.84
C ASP A 78 63.33 -56.09 -22.35
N GLY A 79 62.18 -55.65 -21.80
CA GLY A 79 61.58 -54.35 -22.08
C GLY A 79 61.00 -54.21 -23.50
N PHE A 80 61.14 -53.04 -24.10
CA PHE A 80 60.70 -52.74 -25.47
C PHE A 80 61.89 -52.35 -26.34
N ARG A 81 61.89 -52.75 -27.62
CA ARG A 81 63.02 -52.56 -28.53
C ARG A 81 63.41 -51.09 -28.74
N ASN A 82 62.48 -50.14 -28.63
CA ASN A 82 62.73 -48.70 -28.73
C ASN A 82 63.22 -48.06 -27.40
N GLY A 83 63.54 -48.86 -26.39
CA GLY A 83 63.98 -48.38 -25.08
C GLY A 83 62.85 -47.93 -24.15
N THR A 84 61.57 -48.08 -24.54
CA THR A 84 60.47 -47.81 -23.61
C THR A 84 60.56 -48.76 -22.42
N SER A 85 60.49 -48.21 -21.20
CA SER A 85 60.56 -49.02 -19.97
C SER A 85 59.20 -49.59 -19.59
N TRP A 86 59.17 -50.74 -18.90
CA TRP A 86 57.91 -51.27 -18.37
C TRP A 86 57.23 -50.33 -17.37
N SER A 87 57.97 -49.52 -16.61
CA SER A 87 57.37 -48.51 -15.72
C SER A 87 56.71 -47.37 -16.49
N THR A 88 57.26 -46.94 -17.63
CA THR A 88 56.61 -45.98 -18.55
C THR A 88 55.26 -46.51 -19.01
N VAL A 89 55.23 -47.75 -19.51
CA VAL A 89 54.02 -48.44 -19.99
C VAL A 89 53.00 -48.66 -18.87
N ARG A 90 53.45 -49.12 -17.69
CA ARG A 90 52.63 -49.29 -16.50
C ARG A 90 51.96 -47.99 -16.08
N ASN A 91 52.73 -46.91 -15.93
CA ASN A 91 52.24 -45.61 -15.50
C ASN A 91 51.22 -45.04 -16.50
N ALA A 92 51.44 -45.25 -17.80
CA ALA A 92 50.54 -44.82 -18.85
C ALA A 92 49.20 -45.59 -18.90
N CYS A 93 49.06 -46.72 -18.21
CA CYS A 93 47.79 -47.44 -18.03
C CYS A 93 47.25 -47.42 -16.60
N GLN A 94 47.98 -46.80 -15.66
CA GLN A 94 47.66 -46.88 -14.24
C GLN A 94 46.42 -46.04 -13.90
N GLY A 95 45.34 -46.71 -13.50
CA GLY A 95 44.05 -46.09 -13.17
C GLY A 95 43.03 -46.07 -14.31
N SER A 96 43.44 -46.43 -15.53
CA SER A 96 42.56 -46.58 -16.71
C SER A 96 42.32 -48.02 -17.10
N SER A 97 43.17 -48.96 -16.70
CA SER A 97 43.04 -50.38 -17.04
C SER A 97 43.46 -51.27 -15.85
N ALA A 98 43.22 -52.58 -15.97
CA ALA A 98 43.83 -53.61 -15.11
C ALA A 98 44.93 -54.41 -15.84
N GLN A 99 44.92 -54.39 -17.18
CA GLN A 99 45.82 -55.16 -18.04
C GLN A 99 46.41 -54.31 -19.16
N ILE A 100 47.52 -54.78 -19.72
CA ILE A 100 48.20 -54.17 -20.86
C ILE A 100 48.42 -55.28 -21.89
N ALA A 101 47.92 -55.08 -23.10
CA ALA A 101 48.23 -55.95 -24.23
C ALA A 101 49.56 -55.50 -24.83
N VAL A 102 50.48 -56.45 -25.01
CA VAL A 102 51.81 -56.19 -25.59
C VAL A 102 52.10 -57.23 -26.67
N PHE A 103 52.53 -56.78 -27.85
CA PHE A 103 53.07 -57.66 -28.88
C PHE A 103 54.54 -57.98 -28.55
N VAL A 104 54.82 -59.24 -28.24
CA VAL A 104 56.16 -59.69 -27.81
C VAL A 104 56.74 -60.75 -28.74
N ILE A 105 58.07 -60.79 -28.79
CA ILE A 105 58.87 -61.84 -29.44
C ILE A 105 59.76 -62.47 -28.35
N ASN A 106 59.89 -63.81 -28.36
CA ASN A 106 60.76 -64.58 -27.46
C ASN A 106 62.22 -64.59 -27.97
N ASP A 107 63.21 -64.64 -27.08
CA ASP A 107 64.63 -64.80 -27.50
C ASP A 107 64.92 -66.22 -27.98
N SER A 108 65.75 -66.33 -29.02
CA SER A 108 66.34 -67.56 -29.54
C SER A 108 67.32 -68.24 -28.58
N ASN A 109 67.98 -67.48 -27.72
CA ASN A 109 69.04 -68.00 -26.84
C ASN A 109 68.57 -68.21 -25.40
N ARG A 110 67.38 -67.69 -25.06
CA ARG A 110 66.79 -67.72 -23.72
C ARG A 110 65.27 -67.83 -23.83
N PRO A 111 64.67 -69.03 -23.85
CA PRO A 111 63.23 -69.21 -24.06
C PRO A 111 62.31 -68.60 -22.98
N ALA A 112 62.88 -68.00 -21.92
CA ALA A 112 62.18 -67.26 -20.87
C ALA A 112 62.27 -65.73 -21.00
N THR A 113 63.09 -65.16 -21.90
CA THR A 113 63.13 -63.71 -22.13
C THR A 113 62.24 -63.29 -23.29
N GLN A 114 61.68 -62.09 -23.17
CA GLN A 114 60.69 -61.53 -24.07
C GLN A 114 60.88 -60.02 -24.16
N MET A 115 60.74 -59.48 -25.36
CA MET A 115 60.83 -58.05 -25.64
C MET A 115 59.62 -57.62 -26.46
N GLY A 116 59.13 -56.40 -26.22
CA GLY A 116 58.02 -55.78 -26.96
C GLY A 116 58.47 -55.15 -28.27
N TYR A 117 57.71 -55.38 -29.35
CA TYR A 117 57.98 -54.92 -30.72
C TYR A 117 56.76 -54.26 -31.34
N ASP A 118 56.94 -53.41 -32.34
CA ASP A 118 55.83 -52.97 -33.18
C ASP A 118 55.21 -54.17 -33.92
N TYR A 119 53.89 -54.33 -33.76
CA TYR A 119 53.14 -55.31 -34.51
C TYR A 119 53.00 -54.85 -35.96
N HIS A 120 53.76 -55.47 -36.85
CA HIS A 120 53.66 -55.30 -38.31
C HIS A 120 52.90 -56.48 -38.93
N GLN A 121 51.70 -56.22 -39.46
CA GLN A 121 50.80 -57.23 -40.00
C GLN A 121 51.47 -58.07 -41.11
N TRP A 122 52.17 -57.43 -42.05
CA TRP A 122 52.79 -58.10 -43.21
C TRP A 122 54.01 -58.98 -42.86
N TRP A 123 54.59 -58.82 -41.67
CA TRP A 123 55.74 -59.64 -41.22
C TRP A 123 55.34 -60.69 -40.19
N TYR A 124 54.20 -60.49 -39.53
CA TYR A 124 53.75 -61.26 -38.38
C TYR A 124 52.26 -61.63 -38.51
N GLU A 125 51.84 -62.01 -39.72
CA GLU A 125 50.59 -62.74 -39.93
C GLU A 125 50.86 -64.25 -39.99
N PRO A 126 50.03 -65.08 -39.32
CA PRO A 126 49.99 -66.50 -39.63
C PRO A 126 49.40 -66.67 -41.03
N SER A 127 50.25 -66.93 -42.02
CA SER A 127 49.83 -67.14 -43.42
C SER A 127 48.63 -68.11 -43.50
N PRO A 128 47.50 -67.72 -44.14
CA PRO A 128 46.39 -68.64 -44.38
C PRO A 128 46.79 -69.78 -45.33
N TYR A 129 47.87 -69.62 -46.11
CA TYR A 129 48.50 -70.66 -46.90
C TYR A 129 49.64 -71.32 -46.11
N GLY A 130 49.28 -72.13 -45.13
CA GLY A 130 50.23 -72.96 -44.40
C GLY A 130 50.74 -74.10 -45.28
N THR A 131 52.04 -74.13 -45.58
CA THR A 131 52.87 -75.35 -45.75
C THR A 131 54.34 -75.04 -46.03
N TYR A 132 54.68 -73.95 -46.71
CA TYR A 132 56.05 -73.75 -47.25
C TYR A 132 57.14 -73.31 -46.26
N LEU A 133 56.82 -73.10 -44.98
CA LEU A 133 57.79 -72.79 -43.91
C LEU A 133 57.54 -73.59 -42.62
N GLY A 134 57.54 -74.92 -42.74
CA GLY A 134 57.37 -75.89 -41.64
C GLY A 134 58.46 -75.93 -40.56
N ARG A 135 59.15 -74.81 -40.28
CA ARG A 135 60.13 -74.67 -39.17
C ARG A 135 59.89 -73.48 -38.24
N TYR A 136 58.96 -72.58 -38.55
CA TYR A 136 58.62 -71.46 -37.66
C TYR A 136 57.28 -71.73 -36.97
N SER A 137 57.30 -72.57 -35.92
CA SER A 137 56.19 -72.79 -34.97
C SER A 137 55.95 -71.58 -34.04
N GLY A 138 56.02 -70.39 -34.61
CA GLY A 138 56.32 -69.14 -33.94
C GLY A 138 55.10 -68.37 -33.45
N TYR A 139 53.89 -68.54 -33.99
CA TYR A 139 52.76 -67.77 -33.46
C TYR A 139 52.22 -68.38 -32.16
N LYS A 140 52.41 -67.68 -31.04
CA LYS A 140 51.89 -68.08 -29.72
C LYS A 140 50.56 -67.43 -29.35
N GLY A 141 50.10 -66.40 -30.08
CA GLY A 141 48.88 -65.64 -29.76
C GLY A 141 47.62 -66.49 -29.56
N ASN A 142 47.50 -67.62 -30.27
CA ASN A 142 46.35 -68.53 -30.16
C ASN A 142 46.46 -69.58 -29.02
N SER A 143 47.52 -69.57 -28.20
CA SER A 143 47.80 -70.62 -27.21
C SER A 143 46.99 -70.52 -25.91
N GLY A 144 46.02 -69.60 -25.84
CA GLY A 144 45.29 -69.27 -24.61
C GLY A 144 46.11 -68.40 -23.64
N SER A 145 45.45 -67.98 -22.55
CA SER A 145 46.01 -67.07 -21.54
C SER A 145 47.41 -67.54 -21.05
N PRO A 146 48.42 -66.66 -20.99
CA PRO A 146 48.36 -65.19 -21.10
C PRO A 146 48.38 -64.65 -22.53
N TRP A 147 48.41 -65.49 -23.55
CA TRP A 147 48.39 -65.07 -24.95
C TRP A 147 46.97 -64.76 -25.43
N MET A 148 46.85 -63.77 -26.31
CA MET A 148 45.59 -63.35 -26.91
C MET A 148 45.69 -63.44 -28.44
N ASN A 149 44.59 -63.87 -29.08
CA ASN A 149 44.54 -63.94 -30.53
C ASN A 149 44.53 -62.53 -31.15
N MET A 150 44.98 -62.45 -32.40
CA MET A 150 45.10 -61.18 -33.13
C MET A 150 43.78 -60.40 -33.15
N THR A 151 42.65 -61.08 -33.40
CA THR A 151 41.32 -60.44 -33.46
C THR A 151 40.89 -59.83 -32.13
N ALA A 152 41.21 -60.45 -30.98
CA ALA A 152 40.96 -59.86 -29.67
C ALA A 152 41.91 -58.68 -29.39
N ALA A 153 43.15 -58.74 -29.88
CA ALA A 153 44.10 -57.64 -29.76
C ALA A 153 43.69 -56.43 -30.61
N GLU A 154 43.21 -56.65 -31.82
CA GLU A 154 42.69 -55.61 -32.70
C GLU A 154 41.39 -55.00 -32.13
N LYS A 155 40.46 -55.85 -31.67
CA LYS A 155 39.22 -55.41 -31.03
C LYS A 155 39.48 -54.62 -29.73
N GLY A 156 40.47 -55.02 -28.94
CA GLY A 156 40.90 -54.32 -27.73
C GLY A 156 41.49 -52.95 -28.03
N PHE A 157 42.35 -52.84 -29.05
CA PHE A 157 42.88 -51.57 -29.52
C PHE A 157 41.75 -50.66 -30.04
N ASN A 158 40.87 -51.17 -30.91
CA ASN A 158 39.79 -50.38 -31.50
C ASN A 158 38.73 -49.90 -30.49
N ALA A 159 38.70 -50.45 -29.28
CA ALA A 159 37.88 -49.96 -28.17
C ALA A 159 38.44 -48.72 -27.46
N LEU A 160 39.69 -48.32 -27.74
CA LEU A 160 40.29 -47.08 -27.25
C LEU A 160 39.69 -45.85 -27.95
N SER A 161 39.58 -44.75 -27.21
CA SER A 161 39.04 -43.50 -27.77
C SER A 161 39.88 -43.01 -28.97
N PRO A 162 39.25 -42.35 -29.97
CA PRO A 162 39.97 -41.88 -31.15
C PRO A 162 41.16 -40.96 -30.85
N ALA A 163 41.10 -40.18 -29.75
CA ALA A 163 42.18 -39.30 -29.33
C ALA A 163 43.45 -40.06 -28.91
N ILE A 164 43.29 -41.24 -28.29
CA ILE A 164 44.40 -42.10 -27.86
C ILE A 164 45.03 -42.79 -29.06
N ARG A 165 44.20 -43.25 -30.00
CA ARG A 165 44.66 -43.94 -31.23
C ARG A 165 45.29 -43.00 -32.27
N SER A 166 45.29 -41.69 -32.04
CA SER A 166 45.85 -40.71 -32.96
C SER A 166 47.36 -40.95 -33.19
N GLY A 167 47.74 -41.22 -34.44
CA GLY A 167 49.13 -41.55 -34.82
C GLY A 167 49.50 -43.02 -34.71
N TYR A 168 48.56 -43.89 -34.34
CA TYR A 168 48.78 -45.33 -34.15
C TYR A 168 47.80 -46.17 -34.99
N ASP A 169 48.35 -46.93 -35.94
CA ASP A 169 47.61 -47.87 -36.78
C ASP A 169 47.90 -49.31 -36.31
N PHE A 170 46.86 -50.07 -35.95
CA PHE A 170 47.02 -51.49 -35.60
C PHE A 170 47.57 -52.27 -36.80
N GLY A 171 48.59 -53.10 -36.58
CA GLY A 171 49.30 -53.78 -37.67
C GLY A 171 50.40 -52.96 -38.35
N ARG A 172 50.70 -51.74 -37.86
CA ARG A 172 51.79 -50.91 -38.40
C ARG A 172 52.79 -50.41 -37.36
N ASN A 173 52.34 -49.83 -36.24
CA ASN A 173 53.23 -49.14 -35.29
C ASN A 173 52.74 -49.20 -33.83
N VAL A 174 52.00 -50.26 -33.48
CA VAL A 174 51.51 -50.50 -32.12
C VAL A 174 52.26 -51.69 -31.52
N SER A 175 52.92 -51.47 -30.39
CA SER A 175 53.57 -52.53 -29.62
C SER A 175 52.87 -52.86 -28.31
N TRP A 176 52.20 -51.88 -27.71
CA TRP A 176 51.39 -52.07 -26.51
C TRP A 176 50.26 -51.06 -26.43
N TYR A 177 49.21 -51.43 -25.70
CA TYR A 177 48.14 -50.52 -25.31
C TYR A 177 47.40 -51.02 -24.05
N CYS A 178 46.69 -50.11 -23.36
CA CYS A 178 45.92 -50.45 -22.17
C CYS A 178 44.70 -51.32 -22.50
N TYR A 179 44.67 -52.56 -22.02
CA TYR A 179 43.66 -53.55 -22.40
C TYR A 179 42.57 -53.72 -21.33
N GLY A 180 41.33 -53.38 -21.69
CA GLY A 180 40.18 -53.46 -20.79
C GLY A 180 39.98 -52.16 -20.02
N THR A 181 39.67 -51.07 -20.75
CA THR A 181 39.45 -49.74 -20.19
C THR A 181 38.38 -49.74 -19.10
N LEU A 182 38.77 -49.25 -17.93
CA LEU A 182 37.91 -49.02 -16.78
C LEU A 182 36.93 -47.89 -17.11
N PRO A 183 35.64 -48.04 -16.77
CA PRO A 183 34.60 -47.13 -17.23
C PRO A 183 34.76 -45.72 -16.62
N GLN A 184 35.34 -44.79 -17.37
CA GLN A 184 35.44 -43.38 -17.00
C GLN A 184 34.06 -42.73 -17.07
N TRP A 185 33.47 -42.44 -15.91
CA TRP A 185 32.23 -41.67 -15.80
C TRP A 185 32.39 -40.48 -14.85
N THR A 186 31.63 -39.43 -15.12
CA THR A 186 31.49 -38.21 -14.31
C THR A 186 30.02 -37.97 -14.02
N THR A 187 29.74 -37.12 -13.04
CA THR A 187 28.37 -36.79 -12.64
C THR A 187 28.21 -35.29 -12.40
N SER A 188 27.07 -34.75 -12.79
CA SER A 188 26.67 -33.39 -12.45
C SER A 188 25.30 -33.38 -11.76
N GLY A 189 25.07 -32.35 -10.96
CA GLY A 189 23.84 -32.16 -10.22
C GLY A 189 23.25 -30.76 -10.41
N THR A 190 21.94 -30.73 -10.57
CA THR A 190 21.15 -29.51 -10.76
C THR A 190 20.09 -29.41 -9.67
N SER A 191 19.80 -28.18 -9.26
CA SER A 191 18.69 -27.83 -8.37
C SER A 191 17.86 -26.73 -9.01
N SER A 192 16.56 -26.79 -8.81
CA SER A 192 15.57 -25.82 -9.29
C SER A 192 14.49 -25.62 -8.23
N VAL A 193 13.79 -24.49 -8.27
CA VAL A 193 12.68 -24.17 -7.38
C VAL A 193 11.59 -23.44 -8.15
N ASN A 194 10.32 -23.67 -7.80
CA ASN A 194 9.16 -23.16 -8.55
C ASN A 194 8.81 -21.68 -8.28
N ALA A 195 9.41 -21.05 -7.27
CA ALA A 195 9.14 -19.65 -6.89
C ALA A 195 10.41 -19.01 -6.30
N SER A 196 10.50 -17.67 -6.32
CA SER A 196 11.60 -16.91 -5.71
C SER A 196 11.18 -16.11 -4.46
N ILE A 197 9.91 -15.73 -4.37
CA ILE A 197 9.28 -15.09 -3.22
C ILE A 197 7.90 -15.73 -3.02
N VAL A 198 7.52 -16.06 -1.79
CA VAL A 198 6.20 -16.63 -1.46
C VAL A 198 5.64 -16.09 -0.14
N SER A 199 4.33 -16.19 0.07
CA SER A 199 3.71 -15.93 1.38
C SER A 199 3.75 -17.17 2.30
N PRO A 200 3.63 -17.02 3.62
CA PRO A 200 3.30 -18.14 4.52
C PRO A 200 2.06 -18.91 4.03
N GLY A 201 2.04 -20.23 4.21
CA GLY A 201 1.03 -21.14 3.69
C GLY A 201 1.25 -21.60 2.23
N THR A 202 2.24 -21.06 1.51
CA THR A 202 2.50 -21.42 0.11
C THR A 202 3.29 -22.72 0.00
N ARG A 203 2.91 -23.58 -0.95
CA ARG A 203 3.64 -24.82 -1.28
C ARG A 203 4.79 -24.52 -2.25
N VAL A 204 6.01 -24.51 -1.73
CA VAL A 204 7.26 -24.40 -2.51
C VAL A 204 7.72 -25.80 -2.88
N THR A 205 8.15 -25.99 -4.13
CA THR A 205 8.70 -27.27 -4.62
C THR A 205 10.13 -27.06 -5.12
N TRP A 206 11.09 -27.71 -4.47
CA TRP A 206 12.44 -27.86 -4.99
C TRP A 206 12.54 -29.18 -5.76
N THR A 207 13.20 -29.13 -6.91
CA THR A 207 13.49 -30.31 -7.74
C THR A 207 14.99 -30.41 -7.98
N HIS A 208 15.54 -31.54 -7.57
CA HIS A 208 16.95 -31.89 -7.67
C HIS A 208 17.14 -33.07 -8.62
N ARG A 209 18.22 -33.02 -9.40
CA ARG A 209 18.61 -34.11 -10.31
C ARG A 209 20.13 -34.21 -10.42
N ALA A 210 20.69 -35.34 -10.00
CA ALA A 210 22.01 -35.78 -10.41
C ALA A 210 21.91 -36.70 -11.63
N LYS A 211 22.86 -36.60 -12.57
CA LYS A 211 22.95 -37.45 -13.76
C LYS A 211 24.36 -37.98 -13.96
N ASN A 212 24.47 -39.07 -14.72
CA ASN A 212 25.74 -39.58 -15.24
C ASN A 212 26.02 -38.90 -16.59
N ASP A 213 27.13 -38.17 -16.66
CA ASP A 213 27.60 -37.45 -17.85
C ASP A 213 28.70 -38.23 -18.60
N GLY A 214 29.14 -39.36 -18.05
CA GLY A 214 30.13 -40.23 -18.66
C GLY A 214 29.59 -41.08 -19.81
N PRO A 215 30.46 -41.53 -20.75
CA PRO A 215 30.11 -42.40 -21.88
C PRO A 215 29.70 -43.84 -21.52
N VAL A 216 29.67 -44.19 -20.23
CA VAL A 216 29.54 -45.57 -19.72
C VAL A 216 28.71 -45.63 -18.44
N LYS A 217 28.19 -46.81 -18.10
CA LYS A 217 27.43 -47.02 -16.85
C LYS A 217 28.27 -46.76 -15.60
N THR A 218 27.66 -46.21 -14.55
CA THR A 218 28.36 -46.03 -13.26
C THR A 218 28.65 -47.38 -12.62
N ASN A 219 29.91 -47.65 -12.29
CA ASN A 219 30.32 -48.90 -11.63
C ASN A 219 30.41 -48.79 -10.09
N LYS A 220 30.21 -47.58 -9.55
CA LYS A 220 30.09 -47.32 -8.11
C LYS A 220 28.67 -46.85 -7.81
N ALA A 221 28.20 -47.14 -6.60
CA ALA A 221 26.95 -46.59 -6.10
C ALA A 221 27.16 -45.12 -5.72
N ILE A 222 26.47 -44.21 -6.41
CA ILE A 222 26.50 -42.78 -6.10
C ILE A 222 25.38 -42.48 -5.11
N ARG A 223 25.74 -41.84 -3.99
CA ARG A 223 24.83 -41.39 -2.94
C ARG A 223 24.56 -39.91 -3.12
N ALA A 224 23.31 -39.49 -2.91
CA ALA A 224 22.97 -38.07 -2.85
C ALA A 224 22.22 -37.70 -1.58
N SER A 225 22.26 -36.42 -1.22
CA SER A 225 21.50 -35.84 -0.11
C SER A 225 21.12 -34.40 -0.43
N VAL A 226 20.02 -33.93 0.15
CA VAL A 226 19.62 -32.52 0.05
C VAL A 226 20.08 -31.79 1.30
N ILE A 227 20.86 -30.73 1.10
CA ILE A 227 21.25 -29.77 2.13
C ILE A 227 20.19 -28.65 2.16
N ARG A 228 19.85 -28.19 3.37
CA ARG A 228 18.89 -27.10 3.62
C ARG A 228 19.52 -26.01 4.48
N THR A 229 19.20 -24.76 4.20
CA THR A 229 19.49 -23.61 5.07
C THR A 229 18.28 -22.68 5.18
N GLY A 230 18.14 -21.98 6.31
CA GLY A 230 17.02 -21.07 6.61
C GLY A 230 15.75 -21.72 7.17
N PHE A 231 15.64 -23.05 7.14
CA PHE A 231 14.54 -23.80 7.74
C PHE A 231 14.75 -24.01 9.24
N GLY A 232 13.67 -24.29 9.98
CA GLY A 232 13.71 -24.77 11.37
C GLY A 232 14.50 -26.08 11.57
N PRO A 233 14.71 -26.52 12.83
CA PRO A 233 15.71 -27.53 13.22
C PRO A 233 15.72 -28.78 12.32
N ALA A 234 16.92 -29.08 11.81
CA ALA A 234 17.08 -29.74 10.52
C ALA A 234 16.88 -31.26 10.55
N SER A 235 16.04 -31.77 9.64
CA SER A 235 16.02 -33.17 9.22
C SER A 235 16.68 -33.33 7.84
N TYR A 236 17.88 -33.92 7.82
CA TYR A 236 18.52 -34.36 6.58
C TYR A 236 17.69 -35.49 5.94
N ALA A 237 17.26 -35.28 4.70
CA ALA A 237 16.67 -36.35 3.89
C ALA A 237 17.76 -36.93 2.99
N ALA A 238 18.14 -38.19 3.23
CA ALA A 238 19.02 -38.93 2.34
C ALA A 238 18.27 -39.26 1.03
N THR A 239 18.89 -39.04 -0.12
CA THR A 239 18.24 -39.19 -1.42
C THR A 239 18.99 -40.18 -2.30
N GLY A 240 18.76 -41.47 -2.01
CA GLY A 240 19.08 -42.58 -2.89
C GLY A 240 20.55 -43.00 -2.92
N SER A 241 20.76 -44.23 -3.39
CA SER A 241 22.07 -44.78 -3.72
C SER A 241 21.91 -45.62 -4.98
N SER A 242 22.56 -45.22 -6.07
CA SER A 242 22.32 -45.80 -7.41
C SER A 242 23.63 -46.27 -8.05
N ALA A 243 23.69 -47.55 -8.38
CA ALA A 243 24.77 -48.17 -9.17
C ALA A 243 24.25 -48.58 -10.56
N GLY A 244 25.14 -48.70 -11.54
CA GLY A 244 24.78 -49.13 -12.90
C GLY A 244 24.07 -48.09 -13.76
N VAL A 245 24.08 -46.81 -13.36
CA VAL A 245 23.32 -45.74 -14.00
C VAL A 245 23.84 -45.50 -15.42
N ALA A 246 22.98 -45.64 -16.42
CA ALA A 246 23.33 -45.43 -17.83
C ALA A 246 23.73 -43.98 -18.16
N VAL A 247 24.34 -43.80 -19.33
CA VAL A 247 24.70 -42.48 -19.91
C VAL A 247 23.46 -41.59 -19.97
N GLY A 248 23.54 -40.37 -19.46
CA GLY A 248 22.40 -39.44 -19.35
C GLY A 248 21.32 -39.88 -18.35
N GLY A 249 21.48 -41.05 -17.72
CA GLY A 249 20.57 -41.59 -16.72
C GLY A 249 20.59 -40.74 -15.45
N THR A 250 19.40 -40.60 -14.84
CA THR A 250 19.25 -39.95 -13.55
C THR A 250 19.87 -40.82 -12.46
N VAL A 251 20.91 -40.31 -11.82
CA VAL A 251 21.61 -40.97 -10.71
C VAL A 251 20.79 -40.85 -9.43
N ALA A 252 20.27 -39.66 -9.15
CA ALA A 252 19.36 -39.41 -8.07
C ALA A 252 18.41 -38.29 -8.49
N SER A 253 17.14 -38.40 -8.13
CA SER A 253 16.22 -37.28 -8.17
C SER A 253 15.47 -37.18 -6.85
N ALA A 254 15.25 -35.95 -6.43
CA ALA A 254 14.44 -35.63 -5.27
C ALA A 254 13.56 -34.44 -5.65
N SER A 255 12.25 -34.60 -5.50
CA SER A 255 11.32 -33.48 -5.48
C SER A 255 10.78 -33.40 -4.05
N LYS A 256 10.92 -32.23 -3.41
CA LYS A 256 10.35 -31.99 -2.09
C LYS A 256 9.44 -30.78 -2.14
N ILE A 257 8.25 -30.97 -1.57
CA ILE A 257 7.31 -29.89 -1.30
C ILE A 257 7.46 -29.49 0.17
N TYR A 258 7.59 -28.19 0.42
CA TYR A 258 7.49 -27.58 1.74
C TYR A 258 6.33 -26.58 1.72
N THR A 259 5.50 -26.61 2.76
CA THR A 259 4.51 -25.55 2.98
C THR A 259 5.14 -24.54 3.92
N THR A 260 5.31 -23.30 3.47
CA THR A 260 5.87 -22.25 4.33
C THR A 260 4.97 -21.99 5.53
N THR A 261 5.57 -21.68 6.66
CA THR A 261 4.89 -21.41 7.94
C THR A 261 5.01 -19.93 8.30
N LEU A 262 4.27 -19.49 9.32
CA LEU A 262 4.40 -18.12 9.84
C LEU A 262 5.82 -17.85 10.38
N ALA A 263 6.47 -18.88 10.95
CA ALA A 263 7.83 -18.83 11.48
C ALA A 263 8.93 -18.76 10.39
N ASP A 264 8.59 -19.05 9.12
CA ASP A 264 9.50 -18.85 8.01
C ASP A 264 9.51 -17.39 7.53
N GLY A 265 8.57 -16.54 7.97
CA GLY A 265 8.44 -15.16 7.50
C GLY A 265 9.70 -14.33 7.70
N GLY A 266 10.17 -13.65 6.65
CA GLY A 266 11.44 -12.92 6.62
C GLY A 266 12.66 -13.80 6.30
N ASN A 267 12.59 -15.12 6.47
CA ASN A 267 13.71 -16.02 6.18
C ASN A 267 13.88 -16.28 4.67
N THR A 268 15.11 -16.64 4.31
CA THR A 268 15.45 -17.15 2.98
C THR A 268 15.72 -18.65 3.07
N LEU A 269 14.79 -19.45 2.55
CA LEU A 269 14.84 -20.91 2.55
C LEU A 269 15.61 -21.39 1.31
N CYS A 270 16.74 -22.08 1.47
CA CYS A 270 17.53 -22.60 0.36
C CYS A 270 17.70 -24.12 0.44
N GLU A 271 17.58 -24.81 -0.71
CA GLU A 271 17.98 -26.21 -0.85
C GLU A 271 19.05 -26.37 -1.95
N ASN A 272 19.96 -27.32 -1.76
CA ASN A 272 20.92 -27.75 -2.78
C ASN A 272 21.19 -29.25 -2.70
N LEU A 273 21.44 -29.87 -3.85
CA LEU A 273 21.83 -31.28 -3.94
C LEU A 273 23.33 -31.41 -3.67
N ARG A 274 23.71 -32.40 -2.85
CA ARG A 274 25.08 -32.92 -2.69
C ARG A 274 25.12 -34.36 -3.17
N TRP A 275 26.18 -34.77 -3.88
CA TRP A 275 26.37 -36.17 -4.29
C TRP A 275 27.84 -36.59 -4.21
N SER A 276 28.07 -37.90 -4.06
CA SER A 276 29.41 -38.52 -4.00
C SER A 276 29.30 -40.02 -4.30
N PRO A 277 30.30 -40.64 -4.96
CA PRO A 277 31.42 -40.04 -5.70
C PRO A 277 30.97 -39.11 -6.85
N ASN A 278 31.79 -38.12 -7.18
CA ASN A 278 31.56 -37.23 -8.34
C ASN A 278 32.08 -37.82 -9.67
N SER A 279 33.04 -38.75 -9.63
CA SER A 279 33.54 -39.46 -10.83
C SER A 279 34.00 -40.89 -10.53
N PHE A 280 34.36 -41.64 -11.58
CA PHE A 280 35.00 -42.95 -11.45
C PHE A 280 36.27 -42.90 -10.57
N SER A 281 37.13 -41.91 -10.79
CA SER A 281 38.45 -41.78 -10.15
C SER A 281 38.40 -41.10 -8.78
N SER A 282 37.38 -40.30 -8.48
CA SER A 282 37.29 -39.45 -7.29
C SER A 282 36.16 -39.88 -6.35
N ALA A 283 36.49 -40.05 -5.07
CA ALA A 283 35.52 -40.22 -3.99
C ALA A 283 34.96 -38.87 -3.46
N ALA A 284 35.36 -37.74 -4.03
CA ALA A 284 34.92 -36.42 -3.57
C ALA A 284 33.40 -36.26 -3.67
N ALA A 285 32.90 -35.29 -2.91
CA ALA A 285 31.50 -34.86 -2.98
C ALA A 285 31.41 -33.52 -3.71
N GLU A 286 30.42 -33.38 -4.58
CA GLU A 286 30.08 -32.12 -5.24
C GLU A 286 28.71 -31.62 -4.78
N ASN A 287 28.47 -30.32 -4.98
CA ASN A 287 27.23 -29.63 -4.66
C ASN A 287 26.71 -28.89 -5.91
N SER A 288 25.41 -28.93 -6.12
CA SER A 288 24.75 -28.04 -7.08
C SER A 288 24.68 -26.63 -6.49
N LEU A 289 24.57 -25.59 -7.33
CA LEU A 289 24.24 -24.25 -6.86
C LEU A 289 22.93 -24.25 -6.03
N PRO A 290 22.87 -23.51 -4.90
CA PRO A 290 21.66 -23.43 -4.09
C PRO A 290 20.54 -22.70 -4.80
N LYS A 291 19.30 -23.13 -4.52
CA LYS A 291 18.08 -22.47 -5.00
C LYS A 291 17.25 -22.05 -3.80
N CYS A 292 16.94 -20.76 -3.75
CA CYS A 292 16.42 -20.09 -2.57
C CYS A 292 15.07 -19.44 -2.84
N VAL A 293 14.23 -19.38 -1.81
CA VAL A 293 12.95 -18.67 -1.79
C VAL A 293 12.90 -17.77 -0.56
N LYS A 294 12.52 -16.51 -0.74
CA LYS A 294 12.24 -15.60 0.38
C LYS A 294 10.79 -15.73 0.80
N VAL A 295 10.51 -15.82 2.09
CA VAL A 295 9.15 -15.88 2.61
C VAL A 295 8.74 -14.49 3.11
N ARG A 296 7.56 -14.02 2.68
CA ARG A 296 6.95 -12.77 3.18
C ARG A 296 6.64 -12.90 4.67
N TYR A 297 6.57 -11.77 5.37
CA TYR A 297 6.07 -11.75 6.73
C TYR A 297 4.60 -12.21 6.78
N SER A 298 4.22 -12.80 7.91
CA SER A 298 2.80 -12.92 8.26
C SER A 298 2.36 -11.59 8.86
N GLY A 299 1.29 -11.01 8.30
CA GLY A 299 0.86 -9.65 8.62
C GLY A 299 1.41 -8.60 7.65
N ASN A 300 0.95 -7.38 7.87
CA ASN A 300 1.01 -6.27 6.92
C ASN A 300 1.26 -4.94 7.66
N VAL A 301 1.56 -3.88 6.91
CA VAL A 301 1.37 -2.50 7.40
C VAL A 301 0.10 -1.90 6.81
N SER A 302 -0.55 -1.07 7.62
CA SER A 302 -1.83 -0.41 7.34
C SER A 302 -1.82 1.02 7.88
N GLN A 303 -2.74 1.84 7.39
CA GLN A 303 -2.77 3.28 7.67
C GLN A 303 -4.18 3.76 8.00
N GLN A 304 -4.25 4.83 8.78
CA GLN A 304 -5.52 5.43 9.17
C GLN A 304 -5.37 6.93 9.31
N LEU A 305 -6.20 7.68 8.58
CA LEU A 305 -6.35 9.11 8.75
C LEU A 305 -7.67 9.39 9.48
N LEU A 306 -7.58 9.97 10.68
CA LEU A 306 -8.72 10.33 11.51
C LEU A 306 -8.85 11.85 11.57
N PHE A 307 -10.09 12.32 11.58
CA PHE A 307 -10.47 13.72 11.80
C PHE A 307 -11.25 13.78 13.11
N ASP A 308 -10.97 14.78 13.94
CA ASP A 308 -11.72 15.10 15.15
C ASP A 308 -12.08 16.60 15.12
N PRO A 309 -13.37 16.99 15.08
CA PRO A 309 -14.55 16.12 15.01
C PRO A 309 -14.58 15.28 13.73
N ALA A 310 -15.15 14.07 13.83
CA ALA A 310 -15.25 13.12 12.71
C ALA A 310 -16.41 13.44 11.73
N ASP A 311 -17.00 14.62 11.83
CA ASP A 311 -18.15 15.04 11.05
C ASP A 311 -17.80 15.27 9.58
N ALA A 312 -18.77 14.98 8.70
CA ALA A 312 -18.64 15.24 7.26
C ALA A 312 -18.64 16.74 6.92
N VAL A 313 -19.20 17.57 7.81
CA VAL A 313 -19.25 19.04 7.71
C VAL A 313 -18.91 19.63 9.08
N VAL A 314 -18.02 20.62 9.13
CA VAL A 314 -17.77 21.46 10.31
C VAL A 314 -18.06 22.93 10.00
N ASP A 315 -18.40 23.74 11.00
CA ASP A 315 -18.53 25.19 10.79
C ASP A 315 -17.17 25.88 10.54
N ASP A 316 -17.18 26.96 9.76
CA ASP A 316 -16.07 27.91 9.65
C ASP A 316 -15.57 28.35 11.05
N SER A 317 -14.26 28.45 11.23
CA SER A 317 -13.54 28.63 12.52
C SER A 317 -13.54 27.45 13.51
N THR A 318 -14.11 26.30 13.17
CA THR A 318 -13.94 25.06 13.96
C THR A 318 -12.48 24.63 13.97
N GLN A 319 -12.00 24.14 15.10
CA GLN A 319 -10.68 23.50 15.19
C GLN A 319 -10.84 22.02 14.84
N ILE A 320 -10.12 21.56 13.82
CA ILE A 320 -10.00 20.12 13.48
C ILE A 320 -8.61 19.63 13.87
N ASP A 321 -8.56 18.51 14.58
CA ASP A 321 -7.37 17.68 14.73
C ASP A 321 -7.36 16.55 13.70
N MET A 322 -6.35 16.53 12.85
CA MET A 322 -6.07 15.47 11.88
C MET A 322 -4.96 14.58 12.41
N LYS A 323 -5.27 13.30 12.60
CA LYS A 323 -4.42 12.31 13.23
C LYS A 323 -3.94 11.28 12.19
N PHE A 324 -2.62 11.17 12.04
CA PHE A 324 -1.96 10.32 11.05
C PHE A 324 -1.40 9.08 11.74
N ASP A 325 -2.16 8.00 11.71
CA ASP A 325 -1.85 6.76 12.43
C ASP A 325 -1.36 5.67 11.46
N ALA A 326 -0.37 4.90 11.91
CA ALA A 326 0.22 3.79 11.16
C ALA A 326 0.20 2.53 12.04
N SER A 327 -0.11 1.38 11.46
CA SER A 327 -0.24 0.12 12.21
C SER A 327 0.60 -0.99 11.58
N ASN A 328 1.19 -1.83 12.44
CA ASN A 328 1.96 -3.01 12.05
C ASN A 328 1.30 -4.27 12.61
N THR A 329 0.97 -5.19 11.72
CA THR A 329 0.41 -6.52 12.05
C THR A 329 1.41 -7.65 11.84
N THR A 330 2.67 -7.34 11.52
CA THR A 330 3.76 -8.34 11.47
C THR A 330 4.40 -8.59 12.83
N GLY A 331 4.90 -9.81 13.04
CA GLY A 331 5.58 -10.21 14.28
C GLY A 331 6.91 -9.50 14.57
N ASP A 332 7.43 -8.71 13.64
CA ASP A 332 8.70 -7.98 13.75
C ASP A 332 8.52 -6.46 13.54
N PRO A 333 9.43 -5.61 14.06
CA PRO A 333 9.39 -4.19 13.77
C PRO A 333 9.61 -3.94 12.27
N GLN A 334 8.84 -3.03 11.68
CA GLN A 334 8.94 -2.74 10.24
C GLN A 334 9.43 -1.33 9.98
N ALA A 335 10.51 -1.21 9.21
CA ALA A 335 10.97 0.06 8.67
C ALA A 335 10.02 0.51 7.55
N VAL A 336 9.47 1.72 7.69
CA VAL A 336 8.42 2.28 6.84
C VAL A 336 8.78 3.68 6.36
N ASN A 337 8.27 4.02 5.18
CA ASN A 337 8.22 5.38 4.66
C ASN A 337 6.82 5.95 4.91
N PHE A 338 6.76 7.22 5.29
CA PHE A 338 5.56 7.99 5.52
C PHE A 338 5.50 9.17 4.55
N ASP A 339 4.34 9.41 3.96
CA ASP A 339 4.02 10.67 3.27
C ASP A 339 2.58 11.07 3.58
N GLY A 340 2.40 12.28 4.08
CA GLY A 340 1.11 12.85 4.43
C GLY A 340 1.09 14.34 4.20
N TYR A 341 -0.07 14.88 3.82
CA TYR A 341 -0.24 16.32 3.64
C TYR A 341 -1.69 16.72 3.84
N VAL A 342 -1.89 18.00 4.16
CA VAL A 342 -3.22 18.62 4.29
C VAL A 342 -3.27 19.80 3.33
N TRP A 343 -4.42 20.03 2.73
CA TRP A 343 -4.69 21.15 1.85
C TRP A 343 -6.15 21.62 1.94
N TYR A 344 -6.40 22.84 1.50
CA TYR A 344 -7.74 23.35 1.25
C TYR A 344 -8.10 23.11 -0.21
N ASP A 345 -9.29 22.55 -0.45
CA ASP A 345 -9.80 22.24 -1.78
C ASP A 345 -10.91 23.24 -2.15
N ARG A 346 -10.82 23.79 -3.36
CA ARG A 346 -11.81 24.74 -3.93
C ARG A 346 -12.61 24.18 -5.09
N ASN A 347 -12.22 23.03 -5.64
CA ASN A 347 -12.79 22.45 -6.85
C ASN A 347 -13.85 21.38 -6.57
N TYR A 348 -13.91 20.84 -5.34
CA TYR A 348 -14.90 19.88 -4.85
C TYR A 348 -14.92 18.51 -5.58
N ASP A 349 -13.93 18.19 -6.41
CA ASP A 349 -13.89 17.01 -7.29
C ASP A 349 -13.43 15.70 -6.62
N GLY A 350 -12.63 15.80 -5.56
CA GLY A 350 -12.17 14.68 -4.72
C GLY A 350 -10.70 14.33 -4.96
N VAL A 351 -9.98 15.16 -5.73
CA VAL A 351 -8.64 14.88 -6.23
C VAL A 351 -7.72 16.03 -5.87
N PHE A 352 -6.50 15.73 -5.40
CA PHE A 352 -5.48 16.76 -5.23
C PHE A 352 -5.14 17.36 -6.60
N ASN A 353 -5.61 18.58 -6.84
CA ASN A 353 -5.28 19.33 -8.04
C ASN A 353 -3.88 19.93 -7.88
N ALA A 354 -3.02 19.76 -8.89
CA ALA A 354 -1.59 20.09 -8.82
C ALA A 354 -1.24 21.60 -8.65
N GLY A 355 -2.24 22.47 -8.48
CA GLY A 355 -2.10 23.89 -8.13
C GLY A 355 -2.58 24.25 -6.71
N GLU A 356 -3.06 23.30 -5.91
CA GLU A 356 -3.52 23.57 -4.53
C GLU A 356 -2.35 23.56 -3.53
N THR A 357 -2.28 24.60 -2.70
CA THR A 357 -1.19 24.79 -1.75
C THR A 357 -1.33 23.82 -0.57
N LYS A 358 -0.34 22.94 -0.39
CA LYS A 358 -0.21 22.11 0.82
C LYS A 358 0.09 23.02 2.02
N ILE A 359 -0.82 23.06 2.99
CA ILE A 359 -0.67 23.84 4.23
C ILE A 359 0.16 23.08 5.28
N PHE A 360 0.13 21.74 5.21
CA PHE A 360 0.93 20.85 6.03
C PHE A 360 1.53 19.75 5.16
N THR A 361 2.73 19.30 5.49
CA THR A 361 3.36 18.13 4.86
C THR A 361 4.22 17.41 5.89
N LYS A 362 4.05 16.09 5.98
CA LYS A 362 4.79 15.16 6.82
C LYS A 362 5.35 14.04 5.94
N GLY A 363 6.59 14.22 5.49
CA GLY A 363 7.39 13.14 4.92
C GLY A 363 8.37 12.57 5.95
N GLY A 364 8.75 11.31 5.82
CA GLY A 364 9.86 10.76 6.61
C GLY A 364 9.97 9.23 6.57
N THR A 365 10.91 8.72 7.38
CA THR A 365 11.11 7.29 7.62
C THR A 365 10.97 7.00 9.12
N GLY A 366 10.57 5.79 9.47
CA GLY A 366 10.51 5.35 10.85
C GLY A 366 10.40 3.84 10.99
N VAL A 367 10.23 3.37 12.22
CA VAL A 367 10.06 1.95 12.54
C VAL A 367 8.78 1.77 13.33
N LEU A 368 7.85 0.98 12.82
CA LEU A 368 6.66 0.57 13.56
C LEU A 368 7.02 -0.58 14.53
N PRO A 369 6.54 -0.58 15.78
CA PRO A 369 6.80 -1.65 16.75
C PRO A 369 6.22 -3.01 16.31
N ARG A 370 6.52 -4.07 17.06
CA ARG A 370 5.96 -5.42 16.84
C ARG A 370 4.44 -5.43 17.04
N SER A 371 3.76 -6.27 16.26
CA SER A 371 2.29 -6.42 16.28
C SER A 371 1.71 -6.91 17.61
N PRO A 372 0.44 -6.57 17.92
CA PRO A 372 -0.40 -5.58 17.23
C PRO A 372 -0.25 -4.20 17.86
N THR A 373 0.26 -3.23 17.09
CA THR A 373 0.38 -1.84 17.54
C THR A 373 -0.03 -0.85 16.46
N THR A 374 -0.91 0.09 16.83
CA THR A 374 -1.17 1.33 16.10
C THR A 374 -0.34 2.44 16.76
N THR A 375 0.42 3.19 15.97
CA THR A 375 1.29 4.26 16.41
C THR A 375 0.86 5.56 15.73
N ASN A 376 0.67 6.61 16.53
CA ASN A 376 0.50 7.95 15.99
C ASN A 376 1.85 8.49 15.49
N VAL A 377 1.92 8.86 14.22
CA VAL A 377 3.16 9.33 13.58
C VAL A 377 3.25 10.85 13.60
N THR A 378 2.12 11.53 13.45
CA THR A 378 1.99 12.98 13.65
C THR A 378 0.52 13.35 13.86
N ASN A 379 0.30 14.52 14.45
CA ASN A 379 -0.98 15.23 14.38
C ASN A 379 -0.77 16.53 13.58
N TYR A 380 -1.85 17.06 13.03
CA TYR A 380 -1.92 18.42 12.52
C TYR A 380 -3.25 19.05 12.95
N THR A 381 -3.18 20.25 13.50
CA THR A 381 -4.33 20.97 14.04
C THR A 381 -4.54 22.23 13.21
N GLU A 382 -5.74 22.41 12.64
CA GLU A 382 -6.09 23.58 11.83
C GLU A 382 -7.39 24.20 12.35
N THR A 383 -7.43 25.52 12.46
CA THR A 383 -8.71 26.25 12.53
C THR A 383 -9.21 26.42 11.09
N VAL A 384 -10.28 25.72 10.73
CA VAL A 384 -10.78 25.73 9.36
C VAL A 384 -11.23 27.13 8.94
N ASP A 385 -10.98 27.45 7.67
CA ASP A 385 -11.31 28.75 7.11
C ASP A 385 -11.94 28.59 5.72
N LEU A 386 -13.23 28.90 5.63
CA LEU A 386 -14.02 28.84 4.39
C LEU A 386 -13.49 29.77 3.29
N ALA A 387 -12.74 30.83 3.65
CA ALA A 387 -12.09 31.71 2.69
C ALA A 387 -10.88 31.05 2.01
N LYS A 388 -10.26 30.04 2.63
CA LYS A 388 -9.16 29.26 2.04
C LYS A 388 -9.67 28.15 1.11
N GLY A 389 -10.79 27.51 1.43
CA GLY A 389 -11.44 26.51 0.58
C GLY A 389 -12.80 26.04 1.08
N GLY A 390 -13.54 25.32 0.23
CA GLY A 390 -14.87 24.79 0.57
C GLY A 390 -14.84 23.51 1.41
N ARG A 391 -13.68 22.86 1.47
CA ARG A 391 -13.39 21.74 2.37
C ARG A 391 -11.90 21.69 2.68
N ILE A 392 -11.58 21.03 3.78
CA ILE A 392 -10.20 20.67 4.12
C ILE A 392 -10.02 19.18 3.92
N CYS A 393 -8.92 18.81 3.25
CA CYS A 393 -8.60 17.43 2.90
C CYS A 393 -7.23 17.05 3.45
N GLY A 394 -7.11 15.81 3.91
CA GLY A 394 -5.87 15.17 4.30
C GLY A 394 -5.62 13.92 3.46
N PHE A 395 -4.34 13.67 3.19
CA PHE A 395 -3.82 12.47 2.54
C PHE A 395 -2.85 11.78 3.48
N TRP A 396 -2.90 10.46 3.59
CA TRP A 396 -1.96 9.67 4.37
C TRP A 396 -1.55 8.37 3.67
N ASN A 397 -0.25 8.13 3.58
CA ASN A 397 0.33 6.95 2.97
C ASN A 397 1.50 6.41 3.81
N VAL A 398 1.46 5.10 4.08
CA VAL A 398 2.41 4.33 4.87
C VAL A 398 2.83 3.13 4.03
N SER A 399 4.13 2.99 3.77
CA SER A 399 4.64 1.88 2.97
C SER A 399 5.82 1.22 3.66
N ALA A 400 5.82 -0.11 3.75
CA ALA A 400 6.98 -0.85 4.19
C ALA A 400 8.12 -0.72 3.18
N THR A 401 9.32 -0.44 3.71
CA THR A 401 10.56 -0.42 2.91
C THR A 401 10.99 -1.82 2.46
N SER A 402 10.53 -2.86 3.17
CA SER A 402 10.81 -4.26 2.86
C SER A 402 9.83 -4.81 1.83
N PRO A 403 10.28 -5.35 0.69
CA PRO A 403 9.41 -6.00 -0.30
C PRO A 403 8.85 -7.35 0.17
N LEU A 404 9.15 -7.77 1.41
CA LEU A 404 8.62 -8.96 2.07
C LEU A 404 7.40 -8.66 2.95
N VAL A 405 6.99 -7.40 3.08
CA VAL A 405 5.78 -6.98 3.81
C VAL A 405 4.74 -6.54 2.77
N THR A 406 3.47 -6.89 3.00
CA THR A 406 2.38 -6.33 2.20
C THR A 406 1.91 -5.03 2.84
N ASN A 407 1.68 -4.00 2.04
CA ASN A 407 0.91 -2.82 2.45
C ASN A 407 -0.56 -3.15 2.13
N LEU A 408 -1.46 -3.11 3.12
CA LEU A 408 -2.87 -3.47 2.89
C LEU A 408 -3.64 -2.36 2.17
N ASP A 409 -3.36 -1.11 2.52
CA ASP A 409 -4.20 0.01 2.18
C ASP A 409 -3.54 0.88 1.09
N GLY A 410 -4.32 1.25 0.07
CA GLY A 410 -3.99 2.40 -0.78
C GLY A 410 -4.15 3.71 0.01
N PRO A 411 -3.52 4.81 -0.44
CA PRO A 411 -3.48 6.08 0.31
C PRO A 411 -4.86 6.50 0.83
N ASP A 412 -4.96 6.75 2.15
CA ASP A 412 -6.20 7.19 2.79
C ASP A 412 -6.38 8.69 2.53
N VAL A 413 -7.47 9.05 1.85
CA VAL A 413 -7.85 10.44 1.58
C VAL A 413 -9.17 10.71 2.28
N ARG A 414 -9.14 11.70 3.17
CA ARG A 414 -10.27 12.13 3.98
C ARG A 414 -10.49 13.61 3.75
N CYS A 415 -11.74 14.02 3.56
CA CYS A 415 -12.10 15.42 3.44
C CYS A 415 -13.32 15.70 4.32
N THR A 416 -13.30 16.85 4.99
CA THR A 416 -14.44 17.39 5.74
C THR A 416 -14.81 18.74 5.14
N TYR A 417 -16.09 18.90 4.81
CA TYR A 417 -16.62 20.15 4.25
C TYR A 417 -16.63 21.26 5.30
N ILE A 418 -16.39 22.48 4.85
CA ILE A 418 -16.45 23.66 5.72
C ILE A 418 -17.80 24.33 5.43
N GLY A 419 -18.73 24.17 6.37
CA GLY A 419 -20.03 24.81 6.37
C GLY A 419 -19.97 26.22 6.92
N PHE A 420 -21.03 26.97 6.68
CA PHE A 420 -21.27 28.26 7.33
C PHE A 420 -22.73 28.33 7.72
N THR A 421 -23.03 28.59 9.00
CA THR A 421 -24.41 28.72 9.43
C THR A 421 -25.01 30.07 8.95
N PRO A 422 -26.18 30.07 8.28
CA PRO A 422 -26.91 31.29 7.91
C PRO A 422 -27.08 32.29 9.06
N LYS A 423 -27.01 33.59 8.74
CA LYS A 423 -27.23 34.66 9.72
C LYS A 423 -28.46 35.49 9.37
N LEU A 424 -29.27 35.72 10.39
CA LEU A 424 -30.45 36.55 10.33
C LEU A 424 -30.34 37.76 11.27
N GLN A 425 -30.87 38.90 10.85
CA GLN A 425 -31.08 40.05 11.72
C GLN A 425 -32.56 40.40 11.78
N ALA A 426 -33.11 40.57 12.99
CA ALA A 426 -34.49 41.03 13.20
C ALA A 426 -34.49 42.46 13.81
N TRP A 427 -34.74 43.45 12.96
CA TRP A 427 -34.84 44.88 13.31
C TRP A 427 -36.32 45.22 13.58
N GLY A 428 -36.62 46.05 14.58
CA GLY A 428 -37.99 46.52 14.83
C GLY A 428 -39.01 45.47 15.30
N SER A 429 -38.58 44.22 15.57
CA SER A 429 -39.44 43.03 15.80
C SER A 429 -40.08 42.53 14.49
N ASP A 430 -41.18 41.77 14.43
CA ASP A 430 -41.38 40.49 15.13
C ASP A 430 -41.05 39.34 14.15
N ILE A 431 -40.47 38.24 14.65
CA ILE A 431 -40.58 36.92 13.99
C ILE A 431 -41.30 35.97 14.92
N ARG A 432 -42.38 35.34 14.45
CA ARG A 432 -43.20 34.43 15.26
C ARG A 432 -43.40 33.09 14.53
N VAL A 433 -42.77 32.03 15.03
CA VAL A 433 -42.88 30.66 14.48
C VAL A 433 -43.63 29.76 15.45
N GLY A 434 -44.52 28.90 14.97
CA GLY A 434 -45.25 27.92 15.79
C GLY A 434 -46.61 28.37 16.33
N SER A 435 -47.10 29.55 15.95
CA SER A 435 -48.47 29.96 16.30
C SER A 435 -49.48 29.35 15.34
N SER A 436 -50.59 28.81 15.85
CA SER A 436 -51.73 28.47 14.98
C SER A 436 -52.37 29.75 14.45
N LEU A 437 -52.34 29.92 13.14
CA LEU A 437 -52.94 31.06 12.44
C LEU A 437 -54.46 30.95 12.30
N LEU A 438 -55.03 29.74 12.39
CA LEU A 438 -56.38 29.43 11.90
C LEU A 438 -57.29 28.68 12.88
N GLN A 439 -57.06 28.87 14.20
CA GLN A 439 -57.64 28.11 15.32
C GLN A 439 -56.89 26.80 15.60
N GLY A 440 -56.78 26.44 16.89
CA GLY A 440 -55.97 25.33 17.40
C GLY A 440 -54.90 25.80 18.38
N ASN A 441 -54.30 24.84 19.09
CA ASN A 441 -53.18 25.09 20.01
C ASN A 441 -51.95 25.64 19.23
N ASN A 442 -51.07 26.36 19.93
CA ASN A 442 -49.72 26.61 19.41
C ASN A 442 -49.02 25.26 19.16
N VAL A 443 -48.18 25.20 18.13
CA VAL A 443 -47.43 23.99 17.75
C VAL A 443 -45.97 24.16 18.11
N ALA A 444 -45.38 23.17 18.77
CA ALA A 444 -44.02 23.25 19.26
C ALA A 444 -43.05 23.61 18.13
N SER A 445 -42.23 24.63 18.35
CA SER A 445 -41.37 25.19 17.31
C SER A 445 -40.01 25.65 17.84
N LEU A 446 -38.97 25.31 17.09
CA LEU A 446 -37.58 25.61 17.44
C LEU A 446 -37.05 26.70 16.50
N MET A 447 -36.69 27.86 17.06
CA MET A 447 -35.74 28.76 16.40
C MET A 447 -34.33 28.39 16.86
N LYS A 448 -33.60 27.65 16.02
CA LYS A 448 -32.17 27.43 16.23
C LYS A 448 -31.38 28.33 15.30
N ALA A 449 -30.46 29.11 15.86
CA ALA A 449 -29.41 29.77 15.10
C ALA A 449 -28.03 29.20 15.50
N HIS A 450 -26.97 29.91 15.13
CA HIS A 450 -25.63 29.71 15.65
C HIS A 450 -24.95 31.08 15.77
N ALA A 451 -24.28 31.32 16.89
CA ALA A 451 -23.42 32.47 17.07
C ALA A 451 -21.98 32.05 16.80
N SER A 452 -21.50 32.34 15.58
CA SER A 452 -20.13 32.03 15.16
C SER A 452 -19.12 33.01 15.79
N THR A 453 -17.87 32.58 15.88
CA THR A 453 -16.73 33.46 16.22
C THR A 453 -15.82 33.60 15.01
N ILE A 454 -15.56 34.82 14.56
CA ILE A 454 -14.49 35.09 13.60
C ILE A 454 -13.22 35.39 14.39
N LYS A 455 -12.27 34.46 14.38
CA LYS A 455 -10.91 34.69 14.88
C LYS A 455 -10.07 35.39 13.81
N SER A 456 -9.43 36.50 14.19
CA SER A 456 -8.52 37.27 13.34
C SER A 456 -7.22 37.52 14.12
N GLY A 457 -6.25 36.63 13.95
CA GLY A 457 -5.02 36.61 14.76
C GLY A 457 -5.35 36.32 16.23
N ALA A 458 -4.89 37.20 17.14
CA ALA A 458 -5.18 37.11 18.57
C ALA A 458 -6.56 37.70 18.96
N SER A 459 -7.29 38.33 18.02
CA SER A 459 -8.61 38.91 18.28
C SER A 459 -9.72 37.91 17.95
N THR A 460 -10.72 37.80 18.83
CA THR A 460 -11.95 37.03 18.56
C THR A 460 -13.11 38.00 18.45
N THR A 461 -13.75 38.04 17.29
CA THR A 461 -14.91 38.88 17.01
C THR A 461 -16.15 38.00 16.88
N TYR A 462 -17.26 38.38 17.52
CA TYR A 462 -18.47 37.55 17.55
C TYR A 462 -19.42 37.95 16.44
N THR A 463 -20.03 36.98 15.75
CA THR A 463 -21.03 37.26 14.72
C THR A 463 -22.10 36.19 14.67
N GLY A 464 -23.34 36.56 14.35
CA GLY A 464 -24.41 35.58 14.33
C GLY A 464 -25.78 36.20 14.17
N THR A 465 -26.78 35.37 14.39
CA THR A 465 -28.18 35.80 14.35
C THR A 465 -28.55 36.59 15.60
N TRP A 466 -29.27 37.69 15.41
CA TRP A 466 -29.71 38.54 16.53
C TRP A 466 -31.06 39.23 16.26
N SER A 467 -31.70 39.67 17.33
CA SER A 467 -32.94 40.45 17.31
C SER A 467 -32.87 41.66 18.22
N GLU A 468 -33.35 42.81 17.75
CA GLU A 468 -33.42 44.06 18.52
C GLU A 468 -34.47 43.99 19.64
N TYR A 469 -35.62 43.38 19.32
CA TYR A 469 -36.77 43.24 20.20
C TYR A 469 -37.19 41.77 20.31
N GLY A 470 -38.27 41.35 19.65
CA GLY A 470 -38.92 40.06 19.86
C GLY A 470 -38.64 38.99 18.80
N LEU A 471 -38.27 37.80 19.27
CA LEU A 471 -38.43 36.52 18.59
C LEU A 471 -39.35 35.65 19.43
N PHE A 472 -40.26 34.90 18.79
CA PHE A 472 -41.31 34.15 19.48
C PHE A 472 -41.45 32.74 18.91
N ALA A 473 -41.24 31.77 19.79
CA ALA A 473 -41.50 30.35 19.57
C ALA A 473 -42.48 29.87 20.66
N PRO A 474 -43.81 30.05 20.48
CA PRO A 474 -44.77 29.85 21.56
C PRO A 474 -44.84 28.39 21.98
N TYR A 475 -45.17 28.19 23.25
CA TYR A 475 -45.28 26.87 23.86
C TYR A 475 -46.50 26.09 23.36
N ASP A 476 -46.27 24.82 23.04
CA ASP A 476 -47.29 23.81 22.79
C ASP A 476 -47.73 23.17 24.12
N PRO A 477 -48.99 23.37 24.57
CA PRO A 477 -49.46 22.88 25.87
C PRO A 477 -49.45 21.36 25.99
N ASP A 478 -49.42 20.63 24.86
CA ASP A 478 -49.48 19.17 24.83
C ASP A 478 -48.07 18.52 24.87
N VAL A 479 -46.99 19.33 24.95
CA VAL A 479 -45.60 18.86 24.85
C VAL A 479 -44.78 19.18 26.11
N SER A 480 -44.19 18.16 26.74
CA SER A 480 -43.42 18.26 27.99
C SER A 480 -41.89 18.43 27.79
N THR A 481 -41.45 18.94 26.65
CA THR A 481 -40.03 18.96 26.25
C THR A 481 -39.61 20.35 25.71
N PRO A 482 -38.30 20.64 25.55
CA PRO A 482 -37.79 21.93 25.07
C PRO A 482 -38.12 22.26 23.60
N ALA A 483 -39.09 21.58 22.98
CA ALA A 483 -39.44 21.70 21.57
C ALA A 483 -39.99 23.08 21.17
N SER A 484 -40.39 23.91 22.14
CA SER A 484 -40.67 25.34 21.96
C SER A 484 -39.53 26.16 22.57
N SER A 485 -38.54 26.52 21.76
CA SER A 485 -37.35 27.25 22.23
C SER A 485 -36.68 28.09 21.14
N ILE A 486 -35.95 29.10 21.60
CA ILE A 486 -35.05 29.96 20.83
C ILE A 486 -33.64 29.67 21.36
N ILE A 487 -32.75 29.16 20.51
CA ILE A 487 -31.42 28.67 20.88
C ILE A 487 -30.36 29.40 20.03
N ASP A 488 -29.28 29.83 20.68
CA ASP A 488 -28.10 30.49 20.08
C ASP A 488 -28.39 31.77 19.27
N VAL A 489 -29.43 32.52 19.67
CA VAL A 489 -29.75 33.86 19.15
C VAL A 489 -29.42 34.93 20.18
N ALA A 490 -28.87 36.06 19.74
CA ALA A 490 -28.60 37.23 20.60
C ALA A 490 -29.74 38.26 20.62
N SER A 491 -29.88 39.01 21.71
CA SER A 491 -30.87 40.08 21.88
C SER A 491 -30.28 41.50 21.77
N SER A 492 -29.14 41.66 21.11
CA SER A 492 -28.45 42.94 20.94
C SER A 492 -27.75 42.98 19.59
N ALA A 493 -27.47 44.19 19.10
CA ALA A 493 -26.83 44.39 17.80
C ALA A 493 -25.31 44.06 17.77
N TRP A 494 -24.69 43.70 18.90
CA TRP A 494 -23.25 43.43 18.99
C TRP A 494 -22.73 42.31 18.07
N PRO A 495 -23.47 41.22 17.77
CA PRO A 495 -23.04 40.25 16.76
C PRO A 495 -23.15 40.74 15.30
N ALA A 496 -23.73 41.93 15.06
CA ALA A 496 -23.76 42.57 13.75
C ALA A 496 -22.43 43.25 13.40
N ASP A 497 -21.80 43.91 14.39
CA ASP A 497 -20.62 44.74 14.16
C ASP A 497 -19.29 43.98 14.26
N GLY A 498 -19.29 42.79 14.87
CA GLY A 498 -18.08 42.01 15.10
C GLY A 498 -17.21 42.57 16.22
N SER A 499 -17.82 43.03 17.31
CA SER A 499 -17.10 43.52 18.50
C SER A 499 -16.17 42.46 19.11
N PRO A 500 -14.93 42.85 19.49
CA PRO A 500 -13.99 41.97 20.19
C PRO A 500 -14.28 41.84 21.70
N SER A 501 -15.29 42.55 22.22
CA SER A 501 -15.59 42.69 23.65
C SER A 501 -16.74 41.81 24.15
N ALA A 502 -17.41 41.06 23.27
CA ALA A 502 -18.52 40.20 23.66
C ALA A 502 -18.03 39.08 24.60
N THR A 503 -18.75 38.87 25.71
CA THR A 503 -18.45 37.79 26.65
C THR A 503 -18.88 36.45 26.05
N PRO A 504 -18.16 35.34 26.31
CA PRO A 504 -18.44 34.03 25.71
C PRO A 504 -19.72 33.36 26.25
N ASN A 505 -20.64 34.10 26.86
CA ASN A 505 -21.82 33.59 27.53
C ASN A 505 -23.02 33.44 26.56
N GLN A 506 -22.78 32.87 25.38
CA GLN A 506 -23.76 32.70 24.30
C GLN A 506 -25.02 31.96 24.78
N VAL A 507 -24.83 30.95 25.64
CA VAL A 507 -25.88 30.19 26.32
C VAL A 507 -26.92 31.10 26.97
N ASN A 508 -26.48 32.21 27.59
CA ASN A 508 -27.35 33.15 28.29
C ASN A 508 -27.97 34.22 27.39
N TRP A 509 -27.47 34.46 26.18
CA TRP A 509 -28.05 35.45 25.27
C TRP A 509 -29.43 35.03 24.76
N SER A 510 -29.63 33.72 24.57
CA SER A 510 -30.95 33.15 24.23
C SER A 510 -32.03 33.41 25.29
N ASN A 511 -31.64 33.50 26.57
CA ASN A 511 -32.54 33.82 27.70
C ASN A 511 -33.01 35.30 27.70
N LEU A 512 -32.43 36.16 26.86
CA LEU A 512 -32.83 37.56 26.71
C LEU A 512 -33.90 37.77 25.63
N THR A 513 -34.22 36.71 24.87
CA THR A 513 -35.31 36.71 23.89
C THR A 513 -36.65 36.48 24.59
N PHE A 514 -37.71 37.13 24.10
CA PHE A 514 -39.01 37.21 24.77
C PHE A 514 -39.83 35.91 24.78
N GLY A 515 -39.31 34.78 24.25
CA GLY A 515 -40.10 33.59 23.92
C GLY A 515 -39.77 32.28 24.68
N ASN A 516 -38.79 32.25 25.58
CA ASN A 516 -38.31 30.99 26.18
C ASN A 516 -38.97 30.62 27.52
N LYS A 517 -39.67 29.47 27.56
CA LYS A 517 -40.22 28.84 28.80
C LYS A 517 -39.20 27.95 29.53
N PHE A 518 -38.18 27.47 28.81
CA PHE A 518 -37.13 26.58 29.30
C PHE A 518 -35.75 27.15 28.97
N SER A 519 -34.75 26.88 29.81
CA SER A 519 -33.34 27.14 29.51
C SER A 519 -32.82 26.18 28.43
N ILE A 520 -31.64 26.45 27.87
CA ILE A 520 -31.00 25.54 26.88
C ILE A 520 -30.78 24.12 27.46
N THR A 521 -30.67 24.01 28.79
CA THR A 521 -30.47 22.76 29.53
C THR A 521 -31.78 22.00 29.82
N GLY A 522 -32.92 22.48 29.31
CA GLY A 522 -34.23 21.87 29.46
C GLY A 522 -34.90 22.06 30.82
N ASN A 523 -34.28 22.81 31.74
CA ASN A 523 -34.93 23.20 32.98
C ASN A 523 -35.97 24.30 32.69
N PRO A 524 -37.13 24.32 33.38
CA PRO A 524 -38.03 25.47 33.35
C PRO A 524 -37.28 26.75 33.73
N VAL A 525 -37.57 27.87 33.07
CA VAL A 525 -37.05 29.18 33.50
C VAL A 525 -37.77 29.60 34.78
N THR A 526 -37.30 29.08 35.91
CA THR A 526 -37.77 29.47 37.24
C THR A 526 -37.45 30.95 37.48
N ALA A 527 -38.40 31.70 38.04
CA ALA A 527 -38.47 33.17 37.99
C ALA A 527 -37.41 33.99 38.78
N SER A 528 -36.14 33.57 38.80
CA SER A 528 -35.00 34.42 39.16
C SER A 528 -34.57 35.25 37.94
N CYS A 529 -35.39 36.26 37.59
CA CYS A 529 -35.19 37.12 36.43
C CYS A 529 -33.96 38.04 36.58
N LEU A 530 -32.75 37.54 36.35
CA LEU A 530 -31.54 38.37 36.41
C LEU A 530 -31.49 39.46 35.32
N TYR A 531 -32.24 39.28 34.23
CA TYR A 531 -32.19 40.14 33.02
C TYR A 531 -33.57 40.58 32.49
N GLY A 532 -34.62 40.45 33.32
CA GLY A 532 -36.01 40.84 32.98
C GLY A 532 -36.99 39.67 33.08
N CYS A 533 -38.21 39.96 33.56
CA CYS A 533 -39.32 39.01 33.54
C CYS A 533 -40.22 39.34 32.34
N PHE A 534 -40.36 38.39 31.42
CA PHE A 534 -41.35 38.46 30.34
C PHE A 534 -42.53 37.55 30.67
N ALA A 535 -43.69 37.85 30.09
CA ALA A 535 -44.88 37.02 30.26
C ALA A 535 -44.59 35.60 29.76
N SER A 536 -45.16 34.56 30.39
CA SER A 536 -44.91 33.19 29.92
C SER A 536 -45.45 33.04 28.48
N PRO A 537 -44.93 32.11 27.66
CA PRO A 537 -45.50 31.89 26.32
C PRO A 537 -47.00 31.59 26.30
N ASP A 538 -47.57 31.14 27.43
CA ASP A 538 -48.99 30.88 27.63
C ASP A 538 -49.79 32.20 27.76
N ASP A 539 -49.17 33.25 28.30
CA ASP A 539 -49.74 34.60 28.49
C ASP A 539 -49.65 35.48 27.22
N MET A 540 -48.88 35.07 26.20
CA MET A 540 -48.61 35.88 24.98
C MET A 540 -49.77 35.89 23.97
N GLY A 541 -50.85 35.15 24.26
CA GLY A 541 -52.06 35.06 23.45
C GLY A 541 -51.88 34.44 22.06
N SER A 542 -53.00 34.14 21.40
CA SER A 542 -53.02 33.81 19.97
C SER A 542 -52.97 35.08 19.12
N LEU A 543 -52.26 35.06 17.99
CA LEU A 543 -52.41 36.14 16.99
C LEU A 543 -53.86 36.22 16.51
N PRO A 544 -54.42 37.43 16.28
CA PRO A 544 -55.71 37.55 15.65
C PRO A 544 -55.66 36.89 14.27
N ASN A 545 -56.65 36.06 13.94
CA ASN A 545 -56.71 35.36 12.67
C ASN A 545 -56.87 36.38 11.53
N VAL A 546 -55.75 36.75 10.89
CA VAL A 546 -55.68 37.81 9.88
C VAL A 546 -56.52 37.45 8.66
N GLU A 547 -56.54 36.18 8.24
CA GLU A 547 -57.36 35.70 7.12
C GLU A 547 -58.87 35.84 7.42
N LYS A 548 -59.29 35.53 8.65
CA LYS A 548 -60.65 35.73 9.15
C LYS A 548 -60.99 37.22 9.26
N TYR A 549 -60.09 38.06 9.77
CA TYR A 549 -60.30 39.51 9.84
C TYR A 549 -60.49 40.12 8.44
N LEU A 550 -59.60 39.77 7.50
CA LEU A 550 -59.64 40.25 6.13
C LEU A 550 -60.90 39.78 5.39
N SER A 551 -61.35 38.54 5.60
CA SER A 551 -62.60 38.06 5.00
C SER A 551 -63.84 38.69 5.64
N GLN A 552 -63.90 38.82 6.96
CA GLN A 552 -65.02 39.47 7.69
C GLN A 552 -65.21 40.94 7.31
N HIS A 553 -64.14 41.66 6.96
CA HIS A 553 -64.18 43.07 6.58
C HIS A 553 -64.11 43.30 5.06
N GLY A 554 -64.24 42.25 4.24
CA GLY A 554 -64.23 42.36 2.77
C GLY A 554 -62.88 42.74 2.15
N LEU A 555 -61.80 42.74 2.94
CA LEU A 555 -60.45 43.12 2.53
C LEU A 555 -59.67 41.99 1.83
N ALA A 556 -60.15 40.74 1.88
CA ALA A 556 -59.50 39.59 1.26
C ALA A 556 -59.36 39.69 -0.28
N GLY A 557 -60.19 40.52 -0.94
CA GLY A 557 -60.09 40.84 -2.37
C GLY A 557 -59.40 42.18 -2.68
N SER A 558 -58.78 42.83 -1.69
CA SER A 558 -58.06 44.09 -1.87
C SER A 558 -56.82 43.90 -2.75
N PRO A 559 -56.47 44.83 -3.67
CA PRO A 559 -55.27 44.74 -4.50
C PRO A 559 -53.94 44.59 -3.72
N LYS A 560 -53.94 44.87 -2.41
CA LYS A 560 -52.77 44.76 -1.53
C LYS A 560 -52.74 43.46 -0.71
N VAL A 561 -53.75 42.61 -0.88
CA VAL A 561 -53.94 41.37 -0.11
C VAL A 561 -53.95 40.19 -1.07
N THR A 562 -53.00 39.28 -0.90
CA THR A 562 -52.91 38.03 -1.66
C THR A 562 -53.21 36.87 -0.71
N VAL A 563 -54.43 36.32 -0.77
CA VAL A 563 -54.79 35.10 -0.05
C VAL A 563 -54.80 33.93 -1.02
N ILE A 564 -53.86 33.00 -0.83
CA ILE A 564 -53.82 31.72 -1.54
C ILE A 564 -54.65 30.71 -0.73
N ALA A 565 -55.62 30.07 -1.37
CA ALA A 565 -56.50 29.09 -0.73
C ALA A 565 -55.70 27.94 -0.08
N ALA A 566 -56.18 27.43 1.05
CA ALA A 566 -55.59 26.26 1.68
C ALA A 566 -55.64 25.04 0.74
N GLY A 567 -54.56 24.27 0.67
CA GLY A 567 -54.39 23.15 -0.24
C GLY A 567 -53.94 23.51 -1.67
N ALA A 568 -53.84 24.79 -2.03
CA ALA A 568 -53.50 25.21 -3.41
C ALA A 568 -52.01 25.09 -3.79
N GLY A 569 -51.17 24.49 -2.92
CA GLY A 569 -49.73 24.32 -3.13
C GLY A 569 -48.89 25.52 -2.64
N PRO A 570 -47.57 25.51 -2.89
CA PRO A 570 -46.67 26.56 -2.43
C PRO A 570 -46.76 27.83 -3.27
N TYR A 571 -46.88 28.98 -2.62
CA TYR A 571 -46.77 30.29 -3.24
C TYR A 571 -45.30 30.63 -3.48
N ASN A 572 -44.93 30.89 -4.75
CA ASN A 572 -43.55 31.14 -5.15
C ASN A 572 -43.34 32.65 -5.40
N ILE A 573 -42.58 33.31 -4.52
CA ILE A 573 -42.10 34.68 -4.72
C ILE A 573 -40.84 34.60 -5.60
N ASN A 574 -41.00 34.92 -6.89
CA ASN A 574 -39.93 34.82 -7.90
C ASN A 574 -39.22 36.15 -8.21
N SER A 575 -39.75 37.27 -7.72
CA SER A 575 -39.22 38.63 -7.92
C SER A 575 -39.43 39.47 -6.66
N ASP A 576 -38.74 40.60 -6.58
CA ASP A 576 -38.94 41.58 -5.51
C ASP A 576 -40.39 42.07 -5.43
N ILE A 577 -40.81 42.35 -4.20
CA ILE A 577 -42.12 42.90 -3.88
C ILE A 577 -41.88 44.30 -3.32
N ALA A 578 -42.10 45.31 -4.16
CA ALA A 578 -41.91 46.70 -3.79
C ALA A 578 -43.13 47.30 -3.08
N SER A 579 -42.85 48.16 -2.11
CA SER A 579 -43.77 49.11 -1.52
C SER A 579 -44.36 49.99 -2.62
N ASP A 580 -45.67 50.22 -2.58
CA ASP A 580 -46.36 51.12 -3.51
C ASP A 580 -46.28 52.59 -3.06
N GLY A 581 -45.45 52.91 -2.07
CA GLY A 581 -45.28 54.26 -1.51
C GLY A 581 -46.46 54.76 -0.67
N SER A 582 -47.53 53.97 -0.51
CA SER A 582 -48.78 54.43 0.11
C SER A 582 -48.81 54.37 1.65
N GLY A 583 -47.78 53.82 2.28
CA GLY A 583 -47.77 53.53 3.73
C GLY A 583 -48.69 52.36 4.13
N VAL A 584 -49.23 51.60 3.17
CA VAL A 584 -50.03 50.40 3.41
C VAL A 584 -49.19 49.17 3.06
N PRO A 585 -48.89 48.25 4.01
CA PRO A 585 -48.15 47.04 3.71
C PRO A 585 -49.00 46.09 2.84
N ARG A 586 -48.33 45.33 1.98
CA ARG A 586 -48.96 44.19 1.29
C ARG A 586 -49.08 43.02 2.26
N ILE A 587 -50.10 42.19 2.13
CA ILE A 587 -50.30 40.98 2.96
C ILE A 587 -50.33 39.75 2.06
N ILE A 588 -49.51 38.75 2.37
CA ILE A 588 -49.42 37.48 1.63
C ILE A 588 -49.72 36.34 2.58
N ILE A 589 -50.79 35.60 2.29
CA ILE A 589 -51.26 34.45 3.07
C ILE A 589 -51.23 33.20 2.18
N ALA A 590 -50.52 32.15 2.58
CA ALA A 590 -50.45 30.88 1.85
C ALA A 590 -50.17 29.69 2.77
N ASP A 591 -50.24 28.46 2.25
CA ASP A 591 -49.82 27.27 3.02
C ASP A 591 -48.31 27.24 3.20
N ASN A 592 -47.58 27.37 2.08
CA ASN A 592 -46.13 27.43 2.07
C ASN A 592 -45.69 28.61 1.20
N ILE A 593 -44.70 29.38 1.64
CA ILE A 593 -44.12 30.49 0.87
C ILE A 593 -42.67 30.12 0.53
N ILE A 594 -42.38 30.03 -0.76
CA ILE A 594 -41.05 29.79 -1.32
C ILE A 594 -40.52 31.12 -1.85
N ILE A 595 -39.35 31.54 -1.37
CA ILE A 595 -38.69 32.77 -1.82
C ILE A 595 -37.45 32.39 -2.62
N ARG A 596 -37.44 32.72 -3.93
CA ARG A 596 -36.32 32.43 -4.83
C ARG A 596 -35.07 33.19 -4.42
N GLU A 597 -33.90 32.64 -4.77
CA GLU A 597 -32.59 33.23 -4.47
C GLU A 597 -32.40 34.65 -5.02
N THR A 598 -33.02 34.95 -6.18
CA THR A 598 -33.00 36.24 -6.87
C THR A 598 -33.77 37.37 -6.18
N VAL A 599 -34.59 37.05 -5.18
CA VAL A 599 -35.36 38.05 -4.42
C VAL A 599 -34.45 38.70 -3.38
N THR A 600 -34.37 40.02 -3.39
CA THR A 600 -33.58 40.84 -2.47
C THR A 600 -34.44 41.69 -1.53
N ASN A 601 -35.68 42.03 -1.92
CA ASN A 601 -36.57 42.87 -1.11
C ASN A 601 -38.04 42.42 -1.18
N ILE A 602 -38.68 42.32 -0.02
CA ILE A 602 -40.11 42.03 0.15
C ILE A 602 -40.73 43.04 1.10
N ASP A 603 -41.50 43.97 0.57
CA ASP A 603 -42.32 44.93 1.33
C ASP A 603 -43.72 44.37 1.56
N ALA A 604 -43.79 43.28 2.33
CA ALA A 604 -45.02 42.56 2.62
C ALA A 604 -44.97 41.81 3.96
N TRP A 605 -46.14 41.69 4.58
CA TRP A 605 -46.42 40.79 5.68
C TRP A 605 -46.50 39.35 5.14
N LEU A 606 -45.66 38.46 5.66
CA LEU A 606 -45.57 37.08 5.19
C LEU A 606 -46.19 36.12 6.22
N ILE A 607 -47.33 35.53 5.85
CA ILE A 607 -48.16 34.70 6.72
C ILE A 607 -48.31 33.31 6.09
N ALA A 608 -47.58 32.31 6.61
CA ALA A 608 -47.64 30.94 6.12
C ALA A 608 -48.32 30.00 7.11
N ARG A 609 -49.35 29.26 6.68
CA ARG A 609 -50.05 28.27 7.52
C ARG A 609 -49.12 27.11 7.91
N ASN A 610 -48.14 26.79 7.06
CA ASN A 610 -47.07 25.81 7.31
C ASN A 610 -45.68 26.47 7.28
N SER A 611 -45.04 26.59 6.12
CA SER A 611 -43.61 26.95 6.04
C SER A 611 -43.29 28.20 5.21
N ILE A 612 -42.24 28.92 5.60
CA ILE A 612 -41.55 29.93 4.78
C ILE A 612 -40.12 29.45 4.57
N ASN A 613 -39.66 29.40 3.32
CA ASN A 613 -38.36 28.83 2.96
C ASN A 613 -37.63 29.74 1.98
N THR A 614 -36.61 30.45 2.46
CA THR A 614 -35.76 31.29 1.60
C THR A 614 -34.83 30.39 0.77
N CYS A 615 -34.30 30.89 -0.35
CA CYS A 615 -33.25 30.19 -1.09
C CYS A 615 -33.65 28.75 -1.51
N SER A 616 -34.94 28.50 -1.75
CA SER A 616 -35.45 27.15 -2.04
C SER A 616 -35.50 26.84 -3.54
N LYS A 617 -34.71 25.84 -3.93
CA LYS A 617 -34.73 25.24 -5.27
C LYS A 617 -35.95 24.32 -5.44
N PRO A 618 -36.56 24.25 -6.64
CA PRO A 618 -37.67 23.36 -6.90
C PRO A 618 -37.15 21.92 -7.12
N ALA A 619 -37.22 21.11 -6.06
CA ALA A 619 -36.78 19.71 -5.93
C ALA A 619 -35.25 19.46 -5.82
N GLY A 620 -34.88 18.68 -4.79
CA GLY A 620 -33.51 18.22 -4.51
C GLY A 620 -33.15 18.23 -3.01
N PRO A 621 -32.16 17.44 -2.56
CA PRO A 621 -31.57 17.59 -1.23
C PRO A 621 -30.95 19.00 -1.06
N ILE A 622 -30.85 19.44 0.19
CA ILE A 622 -30.80 20.86 0.57
C ILE A 622 -29.35 21.41 0.64
N ASP A 623 -28.39 20.69 0.07
CA ASP A 623 -26.96 21.04 0.13
C ASP A 623 -26.66 22.25 -0.77
N LEU A 624 -26.83 23.44 -0.21
CA LEU A 624 -26.51 24.71 -0.85
C LEU A 624 -25.00 24.82 -1.04
N LYS A 625 -24.57 25.06 -2.28
CA LYS A 625 -23.16 25.20 -2.59
C LYS A 625 -22.68 26.60 -2.28
N LEU A 626 -21.43 26.71 -1.82
CA LEU A 626 -20.76 28.01 -1.66
C LEU A 626 -20.74 28.75 -3.01
N GLY A 627 -21.40 29.90 -3.08
CA GLY A 627 -21.71 30.57 -4.35
C GLY A 627 -23.20 30.88 -4.53
N GLU A 628 -24.05 30.02 -3.98
CA GLU A 628 -25.51 30.11 -4.10
C GLU A 628 -26.09 31.01 -3.00
N CYS A 629 -27.19 31.71 -3.30
CA CYS A 629 -27.92 32.54 -2.32
C CYS A 629 -27.07 33.57 -1.54
N LYS A 630 -26.06 34.14 -2.21
CA LYS A 630 -25.18 35.20 -1.67
C LYS A 630 -25.87 36.55 -1.42
N GLN A 631 -27.02 36.79 -2.02
CA GLN A 631 -27.76 38.04 -1.84
C GLN A 631 -28.52 38.04 -0.52
N THR A 632 -28.34 39.09 0.28
CA THR A 632 -29.17 39.36 1.46
C THR A 632 -30.61 39.58 1.03
N LEU A 633 -31.56 38.91 1.68
CA LEU A 633 -32.99 39.19 1.55
C LEU A 633 -33.43 40.12 2.65
N ARG A 634 -34.06 41.25 2.30
CA ARG A 634 -34.77 42.13 3.23
C ARG A 634 -36.27 41.86 3.17
N VAL A 635 -36.89 41.59 4.31
CA VAL A 635 -38.34 41.51 4.48
C VAL A 635 -38.78 42.69 5.34
N ASN A 636 -39.42 43.68 4.73
CA ASN A 636 -40.04 44.80 5.44
C ASN A 636 -41.50 44.42 5.77
N GLY A 637 -41.66 43.77 6.92
CA GLY A 637 -42.92 43.23 7.41
C GLY A 637 -42.70 42.07 8.39
N PRO A 638 -43.73 41.72 9.19
CA PRO A 638 -43.67 40.59 10.11
C PRO A 638 -43.64 39.26 9.36
N ILE A 639 -42.91 38.30 9.93
CA ILE A 639 -42.89 36.90 9.48
C ILE A 639 -43.65 36.04 10.49
N ILE A 640 -44.71 35.38 10.00
CA ILE A 640 -45.55 34.49 10.81
C ILE A 640 -45.67 33.15 10.07
N ALA A 641 -45.22 32.07 10.71
CA ALA A 641 -45.26 30.72 10.13
C ALA A 641 -45.41 29.63 11.19
N LYS A 642 -45.67 28.38 10.81
CA LYS A 642 -45.35 27.22 11.67
C LYS A 642 -43.86 26.90 11.61
N THR A 643 -43.20 27.10 10.47
CA THR A 643 -41.76 26.87 10.31
C THR A 643 -41.14 27.92 9.41
N PHE A 644 -40.07 28.58 9.85
CA PHE A 644 -39.29 29.49 9.01
C PHE A 644 -37.88 28.93 8.82
N ILE A 645 -37.48 28.80 7.57
CA ILE A 645 -36.21 28.23 7.14
C ILE A 645 -35.43 29.33 6.43
N ALA A 646 -34.54 29.97 7.17
CA ALA A 646 -33.52 30.89 6.67
C ALA A 646 -32.33 30.08 6.13
N ARG A 647 -31.89 30.39 4.91
CA ARG A 647 -30.95 29.58 4.12
C ARG A 647 -29.94 30.41 3.34
N ARG A 648 -30.12 31.72 3.26
CA ARG A 648 -29.16 32.59 2.59
C ARG A 648 -27.93 32.73 3.48
N LEU A 649 -26.76 32.80 2.86
CA LEU A 649 -25.52 33.00 3.61
C LEU A 649 -25.15 34.49 3.68
N GLY A 650 -25.54 35.28 2.67
CA GLY A 650 -24.84 36.52 2.35
C GLY A 650 -23.55 36.20 1.57
N ASP A 651 -22.77 37.22 1.19
CA ASP A 651 -21.47 36.99 0.53
C ASP A 651 -20.36 36.71 1.56
N VAL A 652 -20.50 35.58 2.26
CA VAL A 652 -19.59 35.15 3.36
C VAL A 652 -18.14 34.94 2.94
N GLN A 653 -17.89 34.83 1.63
CA GLN A 653 -16.55 34.78 1.06
C GLN A 653 -15.89 36.16 0.95
N ALA A 654 -16.69 37.21 0.67
CA ALA A 654 -16.20 38.59 0.58
C ALA A 654 -16.17 39.27 1.95
N ASP A 655 -17.20 39.04 2.76
CA ASP A 655 -17.28 39.51 4.15
C ASP A 655 -17.87 38.43 5.05
N LYS A 656 -17.03 37.90 5.97
CA LYS A 656 -17.47 36.93 6.98
C LYS A 656 -18.55 37.50 7.92
N LYS A 657 -18.75 38.82 8.00
CA LYS A 657 -19.83 39.46 8.77
C LYS A 657 -21.17 39.54 8.03
N SER A 658 -21.19 39.25 6.72
CA SER A 658 -22.40 39.32 5.89
C SER A 658 -23.58 38.51 6.44
N VAL A 659 -24.77 38.93 6.00
CA VAL A 659 -26.08 38.53 6.52
C VAL A 659 -26.90 37.91 5.38
N GLY A 660 -27.53 36.77 5.63
CA GLY A 660 -28.42 36.12 4.67
C GLY A 660 -29.82 36.76 4.63
N GLU A 661 -30.37 37.05 5.80
CA GLU A 661 -31.73 37.57 5.96
C GLU A 661 -31.79 38.75 6.91
N VAL A 662 -32.47 39.82 6.51
CA VAL A 662 -32.87 40.95 7.38
C VAL A 662 -34.38 40.99 7.40
N VAL A 663 -34.98 40.75 8.57
CA VAL A 663 -36.40 40.99 8.82
C VAL A 663 -36.50 42.32 9.55
N ASN A 664 -37.34 43.22 9.06
CA ASN A 664 -37.43 44.60 9.51
C ASN A 664 -38.90 45.03 9.63
N LEU A 665 -39.50 44.85 10.80
CA LEU A 665 -40.82 45.43 11.06
C LEU A 665 -40.68 46.93 11.26
N ARG A 666 -41.23 47.71 10.34
CA ARG A 666 -41.19 49.17 10.46
C ARG A 666 -42.33 49.63 11.39
N GLY A 667 -42.03 50.53 12.32
CA GLY A 667 -43.00 50.97 13.34
C GLY A 667 -44.25 51.66 12.78
N ASP A 668 -44.17 52.24 11.57
CA ASP A 668 -45.30 52.79 10.84
C ASP A 668 -46.29 51.71 10.37
N GLU A 669 -45.83 50.50 10.06
CA GLU A 669 -46.72 49.37 9.73
C GLU A 669 -47.56 48.90 10.92
N TYR A 670 -46.97 48.90 12.13
CA TYR A 670 -47.71 48.62 13.36
C TYR A 670 -48.79 49.69 13.63
N ILE A 671 -48.44 50.97 13.47
CA ILE A 671 -49.38 52.10 13.60
C ILE A 671 -50.48 52.01 12.54
N TRP A 672 -50.16 51.64 11.29
CA TRP A 672 -51.14 51.40 10.23
C TRP A 672 -52.11 50.26 10.60
N ALA A 673 -51.60 49.13 11.07
CA ALA A 673 -52.42 47.97 11.43
C ALA A 673 -53.36 48.27 12.60
N TYR A 674 -52.85 48.99 13.61
CA TYR A 674 -53.63 49.44 14.75
C TYR A 674 -54.74 50.43 14.33
N LYS A 675 -54.42 51.41 13.47
CA LYS A 675 -55.39 52.34 12.88
C LYS A 675 -56.45 51.62 12.03
N THR A 676 -56.06 50.59 11.29
CA THR A 676 -56.96 49.81 10.41
C THR A 676 -57.89 48.88 11.19
N THR A 677 -57.54 48.55 12.43
CA THR A 677 -58.38 47.77 13.36
C THR A 677 -59.22 48.65 14.30
N HIS A 678 -58.87 49.92 14.48
CA HIS A 678 -59.54 50.88 15.36
C HIS A 678 -60.07 52.08 14.55
N ASN A 679 -61.28 51.92 14.00
CA ASN A 679 -61.94 52.92 13.15
C ASN A 679 -61.98 54.33 13.78
N GLY A 680 -61.17 55.25 13.25
CA GLY A 680 -61.36 56.70 13.41
C GLY A 680 -60.39 57.46 14.33
N THR A 681 -59.42 56.80 14.96
CA THR A 681 -58.43 57.49 15.81
C THR A 681 -57.31 58.14 14.99
N ALA A 682 -57.07 59.43 15.24
CA ALA A 682 -55.93 60.18 14.70
C ALA A 682 -54.78 60.18 15.71
N TYR A 683 -53.63 59.63 15.32
CA TYR A 683 -52.44 59.61 16.16
C TYR A 683 -51.55 60.82 15.87
N LYS A 684 -51.16 61.52 16.95
CA LYS A 684 -50.11 62.55 16.93
C LYS A 684 -48.98 62.02 17.81
N THR A 685 -47.75 61.98 17.29
CA THR A 685 -46.57 61.65 18.10
C THR A 685 -46.44 62.69 19.22
N THR A 686 -46.74 62.29 20.46
CA THR A 686 -46.62 63.16 21.65
C THR A 686 -45.19 63.18 22.20
N GLY A 687 -44.40 62.15 21.88
CA GLY A 687 -42.96 62.07 22.11
C GLY A 687 -42.39 60.79 21.52
N VAL A 688 -41.11 60.81 21.15
CA VAL A 688 -40.32 59.61 20.89
C VAL A 688 -39.47 59.37 22.13
N LYS A 689 -39.48 58.14 22.65
CA LYS A 689 -38.58 57.72 23.73
C LYS A 689 -37.82 56.51 23.24
N GLU A 690 -36.56 56.73 22.87
CA GLU A 690 -35.63 55.61 22.70
C GLU A 690 -35.55 54.83 24.02
N LEU A 691 -35.70 53.51 23.92
CA LEU A 691 -35.36 52.65 25.04
C LEU A 691 -33.83 52.68 25.19
N PRO A 692 -33.30 52.68 26.43
CA PRO A 692 -31.86 52.69 26.62
C PRO A 692 -31.25 51.47 25.91
N PRO A 693 -30.10 51.63 25.22
CA PRO A 693 -29.46 50.53 24.52
C PRO A 693 -29.22 49.37 25.48
N ARG A 694 -29.67 48.17 25.07
CA ARG A 694 -29.35 46.92 25.75
C ARG A 694 -27.90 46.57 25.41
N TYR A 695 -27.00 46.88 26.34
CA TYR A 695 -25.58 46.49 26.31
C TYR A 695 -25.42 45.04 26.76
#